data_AF-A0A8K0PUT1-F1
#
_entry.id   AF-A0A8K0PUT1-F1
#
_cell.length_a   1.000
_cell.length_b   1.000
_cell.length_c   1.000
_cell.angle_alpha   90.00
_cell.angle_beta   90.00
_cell.angle_gamma   90.00
#
_symmetry.space_group_name_H-M   'P 1'
#
loop_
_entity.id
_entity.type
_entity.pdbx_description
1 polymer ?
#
loop_
_entity_poly.entity_id
_entity_poly.type
_entity_poly.pdbx_seq_one_letter_code
_entity_poly.pdbx_strand_id
1 'polypeptide(L)'
;MVSSHRRLVHRRNRQILSGATRDLQPGEVRLFSYYAPSLAAGEHTVVVSQTISAPPVWPYEDPQKNRRSDKIDKVSQTFVVAAPKFSLPPDCVDSVYPAPGSNAEVRILPHIVLKDPHLPWERWPTYIAQDEDNNDDRRRTPWLALLVFTVEELSVEKASVDAIMAALPEDVKRQQSDTFALRMRARHTPLLAGVTNAISYKKEEDDRAAAEPVDVILLQPDLFSKLFSDDDNGRDLSVSKYKHLAHVRQTATDGMAVAGNVDDNEDNSAIFSVVVSPRTSVIGADVPTTTVVHLVSLAMTPGLPVPLPTTQRVAVVSLHSWTYTCLPSKGFTSTFHGLEQLGAHLKVLQPQMPDYPKTAPLLQPIQQLSDDDKIASLITKRQRDGYNLVRHRTVTGESTAAMIRGPLTPTFVVHPLRDDFVTQSNFGTDLQILDAELSLMDITYASAWQLGKTLAMGDEAFGAALTRLRNAIHSDALGGTKKEVHTALGAYRSRSETARAMLDLVRGINQLNDSLHEDGDAATAQANSAAQKLALATNGQLYNEHNVPDNPDYGHVYSWILDKLHLGNIPAHYLLPDPSFLPEETLRFFFVDENWTDALVDGALSLANHWGATPKEDYCRTAIKKAINTRLSLPDKELGGWHTQMPKYGFMLRSQILAQFPDISVTVRFSAERPKAMDDSGNPQPTQASILVQKRLSPDTMYCLFDCAPPGLTRITFTLPPHQQRFVIGQTLDNDELAIRYKKISTVEGYVPNNPEQGVAFKKFGPSDPAPLFDWKLRTMNVANYGEMLVETLKAGMVENNKELFTDTFITSGVLALQLNDPILELIIGNL
;
A
#
# COMPACT_ATOMS: atom_id res chain seq x y z
N MET A 1 7.54 14.20 -14.62
CA MET A 1 7.05 12.85 -14.24
C MET A 1 6.63 12.91 -12.79
N VAL A 2 5.48 12.36 -12.43
CA VAL A 2 4.98 12.42 -11.05
C VAL A 2 5.79 11.47 -10.19
N SER A 3 6.26 11.95 -9.03
CA SER A 3 7.10 11.17 -8.13
C SER A 3 6.33 10.00 -7.52
N SER A 4 6.87 8.79 -7.66
CA SER A 4 6.35 7.60 -6.97
C SER A 4 6.59 7.67 -5.45
N HIS A 5 7.54 8.50 -5.02
CA HIS A 5 7.87 8.68 -3.61
C HIS A 5 6.84 9.54 -2.88
N ARG A 6 6.43 10.65 -3.50
CA ARG A 6 5.44 11.60 -2.98
C ARG A 6 4.02 11.34 -3.48
N ARG A 7 3.72 10.09 -3.87
CA ARG A 7 2.44 9.73 -4.48
C ARG A 7 1.22 10.12 -3.63
N LEU A 8 1.29 9.98 -2.30
CA LEU A 8 0.19 10.36 -1.41
C LEU A 8 -0.15 11.85 -1.50
N VAL A 9 0.86 12.71 -1.58
CA VAL A 9 0.69 14.16 -1.77
C VAL A 9 0.09 14.43 -3.15
N HIS A 10 0.61 13.81 -4.20
CA HIS A 10 0.10 14.00 -5.56
C HIS A 10 -1.35 13.52 -5.71
N ARG A 11 -1.70 12.38 -5.12
CA ARG A 11 -3.05 11.81 -5.11
C ARG A 11 -4.05 12.75 -4.46
N ARG A 12 -3.71 13.29 -3.28
CA ARG A 12 -4.54 14.28 -2.59
C ARG A 12 -4.69 15.56 -3.40
N ASN A 13 -3.61 16.09 -3.96
CA ASN A 13 -3.67 17.32 -4.75
C ASN A 13 -4.54 17.14 -6.00
N ARG A 14 -4.43 16.00 -6.71
CA ARG A 14 -5.32 15.67 -7.83
C ARG A 14 -6.78 15.59 -7.41
N GLN A 15 -7.07 15.02 -6.24
CA GLN A 15 -8.44 14.95 -5.71
C GLN A 15 -9.01 16.34 -5.43
N ILE A 16 -8.21 17.26 -4.88
CA ILE A 16 -8.62 18.66 -4.67
C ILE A 16 -8.92 19.33 -6.01
N LEU A 17 -8.07 19.11 -7.02
CA LEU A 17 -8.22 19.70 -8.35
C LEU A 17 -9.40 19.11 -9.14
N SER A 18 -9.73 17.82 -8.97
CA SER A 18 -10.85 17.18 -9.66
C SER A 18 -12.21 17.49 -9.05
N GLY A 19 -12.26 17.83 -7.75
CA GLY A 19 -13.51 18.03 -7.01
C GLY A 19 -14.34 16.75 -6.82
N ALA A 20 -13.76 15.57 -7.10
CA ALA A 20 -14.45 14.29 -7.00
C ALA A 20 -14.88 13.97 -5.56
N THR A 21 -16.14 13.57 -5.39
CA THR A 21 -16.70 13.15 -4.11
C THR A 21 -16.35 11.70 -3.82
N ARG A 22 -15.85 11.42 -2.61
CA ARG A 22 -15.52 10.05 -2.21
C ARG A 22 -16.77 9.22 -1.94
N ASP A 23 -16.80 8.01 -2.47
CA ASP A 23 -17.82 6.99 -2.16
C ASP A 23 -17.60 6.31 -0.79
N LEU A 24 -16.34 6.19 -0.34
CA LEU A 24 -15.96 5.66 0.98
C LEU A 24 -15.03 6.62 1.73
N GLN A 25 -15.28 6.83 3.01
CA GLN A 25 -14.38 7.58 3.88
C GLN A 25 -13.20 6.70 4.34
N PRO A 26 -12.06 7.29 4.75
CA PRO A 26 -10.94 6.54 5.33
C PRO A 26 -11.41 5.66 6.50
N GLY A 27 -11.07 4.37 6.44
CA GLY A 27 -11.48 3.37 7.44
C GLY A 27 -12.83 2.68 7.16
N GLU A 28 -13.59 3.14 6.16
CA GLU A 28 -14.82 2.47 5.74
C GLU A 28 -14.55 1.35 4.74
N VAL A 29 -15.38 0.31 4.81
CA VAL A 29 -15.41 -0.82 3.89
C VAL A 29 -16.84 -1.12 3.51
N ARG A 30 -17.06 -1.40 2.23
CA ARG A 30 -18.32 -1.92 1.71
C ARG A 30 -18.13 -3.36 1.25
N LEU A 31 -19.04 -4.24 1.66
CA LEU A 31 -19.03 -5.65 1.25
C LEU A 31 -20.17 -5.92 0.28
N PHE A 32 -19.86 -6.58 -0.83
CA PHE A 32 -20.85 -7.11 -1.77
C PHE A 32 -20.88 -8.63 -1.67
N SER A 33 -22.07 -9.23 -1.72
CA SER A 33 -22.20 -10.70 -1.66
C SER A 33 -21.55 -11.40 -2.85
N TYR A 34 -21.63 -10.80 -4.03
CA TYR A 34 -20.98 -11.26 -5.25
C TYR A 34 -20.78 -10.10 -6.22
N TYR A 35 -19.91 -10.29 -7.20
CA TYR A 35 -19.70 -9.34 -8.30
C TYR A 35 -19.56 -10.08 -9.61
N ALA A 36 -20.69 -10.52 -10.16
CA ALA A 36 -20.69 -11.37 -11.34
C ALA A 36 -20.44 -10.57 -12.64
N PRO A 37 -19.66 -11.10 -13.59
CA PRO A 37 -19.50 -10.48 -14.89
C PRO A 37 -20.82 -10.56 -15.69
N SER A 38 -21.03 -9.60 -16.61
CA SER A 38 -22.23 -9.59 -17.46
C SER A 38 -22.30 -10.80 -18.42
N LEU A 39 -21.15 -11.39 -18.75
CA LEU A 39 -21.03 -12.62 -19.55
C LEU A 39 -20.11 -13.60 -18.83
N ALA A 40 -20.60 -14.80 -18.56
CA ALA A 40 -19.79 -15.88 -17.99
C ALA A 40 -18.86 -16.51 -19.05
N ALA A 41 -17.84 -17.22 -18.62
CA ALA A 41 -16.95 -17.96 -19.51
C ALA A 41 -17.69 -19.10 -20.24
N GLY A 42 -17.28 -19.36 -21.48
CA GLY A 42 -17.86 -20.40 -22.31
C GLY A 42 -18.24 -19.92 -23.70
N GLU A 43 -18.93 -20.78 -24.43
CA GLU A 43 -19.42 -20.50 -25.78
C GLU A 43 -20.74 -19.71 -25.72
N HIS A 44 -20.78 -18.60 -26.44
CA HIS A 44 -21.95 -17.73 -26.54
C HIS A 44 -22.33 -17.57 -28.01
N THR A 45 -23.63 -17.52 -28.28
CA THR A 45 -24.15 -17.28 -29.63
C THR A 45 -24.92 -15.96 -29.65
N VAL A 46 -24.41 -14.96 -30.38
CA VAL A 46 -25.16 -13.74 -30.67
C VAL A 46 -26.12 -14.04 -31.80
N VAL A 47 -27.41 -13.75 -31.59
CA VAL A 47 -28.44 -13.90 -32.63
C VAL A 47 -29.01 -12.52 -32.93
N VAL A 48 -28.77 -12.02 -34.14
CA VAL A 48 -29.33 -10.75 -34.62
C VAL A 48 -30.58 -11.04 -35.44
N SER A 49 -31.68 -10.39 -35.07
CA SER A 49 -32.93 -10.45 -35.83
C SER A 49 -33.44 -9.03 -36.09
N GLN A 50 -33.83 -8.73 -37.33
CA GLN A 50 -34.40 -7.45 -37.70
C GLN A 50 -35.82 -7.63 -38.20
N THR A 51 -36.76 -6.86 -37.64
CA THR A 51 -38.13 -6.77 -38.14
C THR A 51 -38.34 -5.38 -38.73
N ILE A 52 -38.60 -5.29 -40.03
CA ILE A 52 -38.90 -4.04 -40.72
C ILE A 52 -40.41 -3.83 -40.69
N SER A 53 -40.86 -2.69 -40.16
CA SER A 53 -42.29 -2.35 -40.09
C SER A 53 -42.62 -1.13 -40.96
N ALA A 54 -43.36 -1.35 -42.05
CA ALA A 54 -43.78 -0.31 -42.99
C ALA A 54 -45.30 0.00 -42.90
N PRO A 55 -45.74 1.22 -43.24
CA PRO A 55 -47.17 1.53 -43.35
C PRO A 55 -47.91 0.64 -44.37
N PRO A 56 -49.25 0.51 -44.24
CA PRO A 56 -50.07 -0.17 -45.24
C PRO A 56 -49.96 0.51 -46.61
N VAL A 57 -50.16 -0.25 -47.69
CA VAL A 57 -50.03 0.25 -49.08
C VAL A 57 -51.16 1.23 -49.43
N TRP A 58 -52.31 1.10 -48.77
CA TRP A 58 -53.50 1.87 -49.08
C TRP A 58 -53.71 3.03 -48.09
N PRO A 59 -53.94 4.26 -48.57
CA PRO A 59 -54.00 5.46 -47.73
C PRO A 59 -55.26 5.57 -46.84
N TYR A 60 -56.18 4.60 -46.92
CA TYR A 60 -57.41 4.56 -46.12
C TYR A 60 -57.34 3.61 -44.91
N GLU A 61 -56.22 2.92 -44.70
CA GLU A 61 -56.02 2.04 -43.55
C GLU A 61 -55.29 2.76 -42.41
N ASP A 62 -55.68 2.44 -41.16
CA ASP A 62 -55.09 3.04 -39.96
C ASP A 62 -53.57 2.75 -39.89
N PRO A 63 -52.69 3.78 -39.97
CA PRO A 63 -51.24 3.63 -40.01
C PRO A 63 -50.65 2.97 -38.75
N GLN A 64 -51.39 2.93 -37.64
CA GLN A 64 -50.95 2.29 -36.40
C GLN A 64 -51.41 0.83 -36.27
N LYS A 65 -52.50 0.42 -36.93
CA LYS A 65 -53.08 -0.94 -36.78
C LYS A 65 -52.68 -1.92 -37.88
N ASN A 66 -52.41 -1.46 -39.10
CA ASN A 66 -52.16 -2.34 -40.26
C ASN A 66 -50.75 -2.17 -40.86
N ARG A 67 -49.72 -2.15 -40.01
CA ARG A 67 -48.34 -2.07 -40.50
C ARG A 67 -47.90 -3.43 -41.08
N ARG A 68 -47.27 -3.40 -42.24
CA ARG A 68 -46.59 -4.56 -42.82
C ARG A 68 -45.32 -4.82 -42.03
N SER A 69 -45.18 -5.99 -41.44
CA SER A 69 -43.93 -6.43 -40.82
C SER A 69 -43.27 -7.48 -41.69
N ASP A 70 -42.02 -7.24 -42.07
CA ASP A 70 -41.17 -8.25 -42.70
C ASP A 70 -40.04 -8.62 -41.73
N LYS A 71 -39.75 -9.92 -41.60
CA LYS A 71 -38.72 -10.42 -40.69
C LYS A 71 -37.54 -10.88 -41.52
N ILE A 72 -36.39 -10.24 -41.32
CA ILE A 72 -35.14 -10.72 -41.89
C ILE A 72 -34.70 -11.95 -41.10
N ASP A 73 -34.20 -12.96 -41.82
CA ASP A 73 -33.70 -14.20 -41.23
C ASP A 73 -32.64 -13.93 -40.16
N LYS A 74 -32.70 -14.73 -39.10
CA LYS A 74 -31.79 -14.60 -37.97
C LYS A 74 -30.37 -14.92 -38.41
N VAL A 75 -29.45 -13.98 -38.21
CA VAL A 75 -28.01 -14.24 -38.36
C VAL A 75 -27.45 -14.57 -36.99
N SER A 76 -26.66 -15.64 -36.91
CA SER A 76 -26.00 -16.05 -35.65
C SER A 76 -24.50 -16.06 -35.80
N GLN A 77 -23.80 -15.65 -34.75
CA GLN A 77 -22.34 -15.74 -34.64
C GLN A 77 -21.97 -16.27 -33.26
N THR A 78 -21.17 -17.33 -33.26
CA THR A 78 -20.61 -17.93 -32.05
C THR A 78 -19.29 -17.28 -31.69
N PHE A 79 -19.08 -16.99 -30.41
CA PHE A 79 -17.80 -16.56 -29.86
C PHE A 79 -17.58 -17.20 -28.49
N VAL A 80 -16.32 -17.25 -28.03
CA VAL A 80 -15.96 -17.85 -26.74
C VAL A 80 -15.43 -16.77 -25.81
N VAL A 81 -16.01 -16.67 -24.62
CA VAL A 81 -15.50 -15.85 -23.53
C VAL A 81 -14.46 -16.66 -22.78
N ALA A 82 -13.20 -16.24 -22.84
CA ALA A 82 -12.09 -16.90 -22.17
C ALA A 82 -12.03 -16.48 -20.70
N ALA A 83 -11.81 -17.45 -19.80
CA ALA A 83 -11.55 -17.22 -18.38
C ALA A 83 -10.64 -18.33 -17.82
N PRO A 84 -9.93 -18.11 -16.70
CA PRO A 84 -9.09 -19.11 -16.06
C PRO A 84 -9.83 -20.43 -15.79
N LYS A 85 -9.19 -21.58 -16.07
CA LYS A 85 -9.79 -22.91 -15.84
C LYS A 85 -8.86 -23.88 -15.10
N PHE A 86 -7.62 -23.98 -15.58
CA PHE A 86 -6.62 -24.92 -15.04
C PHE A 86 -5.50 -24.23 -14.27
N SER A 87 -5.27 -22.94 -14.56
CA SER A 87 -4.28 -22.11 -13.89
C SER A 87 -4.84 -20.70 -13.71
N LEU A 88 -4.38 -19.99 -12.67
CA LEU A 88 -4.69 -18.58 -12.49
C LEU A 88 -3.69 -17.69 -13.25
N PRO A 89 -4.10 -16.49 -13.70
CA PRO A 89 -3.18 -15.51 -14.26
C PRO A 89 -2.06 -15.15 -13.27
N PRO A 90 -0.85 -14.83 -13.75
CA PRO A 90 0.19 -14.28 -12.88
C PRO A 90 -0.31 -12.99 -12.21
N ASP A 91 0.10 -12.76 -10.96
CA ASP A 91 -0.24 -11.58 -10.17
C ASP A 91 -1.73 -11.37 -9.83
N CYS A 92 -2.61 -12.36 -10.06
CA CYS A 92 -4.04 -12.24 -9.71
C CYS A 92 -4.31 -12.30 -8.20
N VAL A 93 -3.42 -12.97 -7.45
CA VAL A 93 -3.50 -13.09 -5.99
C VAL A 93 -2.89 -11.84 -5.39
N ASP A 94 -3.67 -11.13 -4.57
CA ASP A 94 -3.18 -10.00 -3.79
C ASP A 94 -2.46 -10.48 -2.52
N SER A 95 -3.14 -11.34 -1.75
CA SER A 95 -2.64 -11.88 -0.50
C SER A 95 -3.33 -13.19 -0.13
N VAL A 96 -2.68 -13.99 0.71
CA VAL A 96 -3.23 -15.21 1.32
C VAL A 96 -3.02 -15.14 2.82
N TYR A 97 -3.94 -15.72 3.58
CA TYR A 97 -3.79 -15.86 5.02
C TYR A 97 -4.21 -17.26 5.48
N PRO A 98 -3.42 -17.90 6.36
CA PRO A 98 -2.11 -17.48 6.83
C PRO A 98 -1.09 -17.39 5.69
N ALA A 99 -0.08 -16.51 5.82
CA ALA A 99 0.93 -16.34 4.79
C ALA A 99 1.81 -17.61 4.66
N PRO A 100 2.42 -17.87 3.49
CA PRO A 100 3.28 -19.05 3.32
C PRO A 100 4.40 -19.08 4.35
N GLY A 101 4.53 -20.20 5.07
CA GLY A 101 5.53 -20.38 6.14
C GLY A 101 5.24 -19.64 7.45
N SER A 102 4.12 -18.92 7.56
CA SER A 102 3.73 -18.26 8.81
C SER A 102 3.03 -19.21 9.77
N ASN A 103 2.85 -18.76 11.01
CA ASN A 103 2.10 -19.46 12.03
C ASN A 103 0.67 -18.91 12.16
N ALA A 104 -0.30 -19.75 12.50
CA ALA A 104 -1.67 -19.32 12.80
C ALA A 104 -2.35 -20.18 13.85
N GLU A 105 -3.34 -19.61 14.55
CA GLU A 105 -4.15 -20.30 15.54
C GLU A 105 -5.16 -21.25 14.88
N VAL A 106 -5.57 -22.31 15.59
CA VAL A 106 -6.50 -23.33 15.07
C VAL A 106 -7.87 -22.76 14.67
N ARG A 107 -8.33 -21.68 15.31
CA ARG A 107 -9.64 -21.06 15.04
C ARG A 107 -9.70 -20.26 13.74
N ILE A 108 -8.54 -20.02 13.10
CA ILE A 108 -8.45 -19.26 11.86
C ILE A 108 -9.08 -20.07 10.73
N LEU A 109 -9.89 -19.39 9.93
CA LEU A 109 -10.39 -19.85 8.65
C LEU A 109 -9.47 -19.27 7.56
N PRO A 110 -8.62 -20.10 6.91
CA PRO A 110 -7.76 -19.62 5.85
C PRO A 110 -8.57 -18.98 4.73
N HIS A 111 -7.99 -17.98 4.07
CA HIS A 111 -8.63 -17.24 2.98
C HIS A 111 -7.60 -16.74 1.97
N ILE A 112 -8.10 -16.44 0.77
CA ILE A 112 -7.33 -15.84 -0.33
C ILE A 112 -8.03 -14.56 -0.81
N VAL A 113 -7.24 -13.52 -1.07
CA VAL A 113 -7.68 -12.23 -1.61
C VAL A 113 -7.17 -12.12 -3.05
N LEU A 114 -8.08 -11.81 -3.96
CA LEU A 114 -7.84 -11.74 -5.40
C LEU A 114 -8.08 -10.30 -5.86
N LYS A 115 -7.22 -9.81 -6.77
CA LYS A 115 -7.32 -8.45 -7.33
C LYS A 115 -8.50 -8.26 -8.26
N ASP A 116 -8.93 -9.33 -8.93
CA ASP A 116 -10.09 -9.31 -9.79
C ASP A 116 -11.36 -9.61 -8.98
N PRO A 117 -12.31 -8.66 -8.86
CA PRO A 117 -13.54 -8.87 -8.12
C PRO A 117 -14.49 -9.88 -8.78
N HIS A 118 -14.36 -10.11 -10.08
CA HIS A 118 -15.22 -11.02 -10.84
C HIS A 118 -14.77 -12.48 -10.77
N LEU A 119 -13.47 -12.73 -10.52
CA LEU A 119 -12.84 -14.04 -10.68
C LEU A 119 -13.64 -15.21 -10.06
N PRO A 120 -14.16 -15.15 -8.82
CA PRO A 120 -14.92 -16.26 -8.25
C PRO A 120 -16.23 -16.60 -8.96
N TRP A 121 -16.76 -15.71 -9.80
CA TRP A 121 -18.05 -15.87 -10.52
C TRP A 121 -17.91 -15.83 -12.04
N GLU A 122 -16.68 -15.89 -12.58
CA GLU A 122 -16.46 -15.94 -14.04
C GLU A 122 -16.96 -17.25 -14.68
N ARG A 123 -17.06 -18.33 -13.90
CA ARG A 123 -17.55 -19.64 -14.35
C ARG A 123 -18.73 -20.10 -13.51
N TRP A 124 -19.48 -21.02 -14.09
CA TRP A 124 -20.55 -21.73 -13.41
C TRP A 124 -20.00 -22.98 -12.70
N PRO A 125 -20.40 -23.24 -11.44
CA PRO A 125 -20.18 -24.52 -10.79
C PRO A 125 -21.04 -25.63 -11.44
N THR A 126 -20.64 -26.90 -11.32
CA THR A 126 -21.33 -28.02 -11.99
C THR A 126 -22.47 -28.62 -11.17
N TYR A 127 -22.26 -28.84 -9.88
CA TYR A 127 -23.17 -29.57 -8.98
C TYR A 127 -24.02 -28.62 -8.15
N ILE A 128 -24.84 -27.82 -8.82
CA ILE A 128 -25.78 -26.87 -8.22
C ILE A 128 -27.18 -27.11 -8.77
N ALA A 129 -28.23 -26.96 -7.96
CA ALA A 129 -29.58 -27.21 -8.45
C ALA A 129 -29.99 -26.13 -9.49
N GLN A 130 -30.78 -26.53 -10.50
CA GLN A 130 -31.12 -25.68 -11.65
C GLN A 130 -31.73 -24.32 -11.29
N ASP A 131 -32.43 -24.21 -10.15
CA ASP A 131 -33.10 -22.98 -9.70
C ASP A 131 -32.41 -22.29 -8.52
N GLU A 132 -31.31 -22.86 -8.01
CA GLU A 132 -30.73 -22.44 -6.73
C GLU A 132 -30.06 -21.06 -6.78
N ASP A 133 -29.55 -20.68 -7.96
CA ASP A 133 -28.93 -19.38 -8.24
C ASP A 133 -29.70 -18.57 -9.30
N ASN A 134 -30.76 -19.14 -9.89
CA ASN A 134 -31.60 -18.43 -10.86
C ASN A 134 -32.49 -17.42 -10.13
N ASN A 135 -32.40 -16.13 -10.50
CA ASN A 135 -33.16 -15.02 -9.93
C ASN A 135 -32.87 -14.69 -8.44
N ASP A 136 -31.76 -15.18 -7.87
CA ASP A 136 -31.30 -14.71 -6.54
C ASP A 136 -30.31 -13.55 -6.70
N ASP A 137 -30.84 -12.32 -6.62
CA ASP A 137 -30.04 -11.11 -6.75
C ASP A 137 -29.07 -10.89 -5.57
N ARG A 138 -29.11 -11.71 -4.51
CA ARG A 138 -28.37 -11.50 -3.25
C ARG A 138 -27.35 -12.57 -2.92
N ARG A 139 -27.42 -13.76 -3.54
CA ARG A 139 -26.53 -14.91 -3.26
C ARG A 139 -26.18 -15.62 -4.56
N ARG A 140 -24.89 -15.96 -4.74
CA ARG A 140 -24.43 -16.70 -5.91
C ARG A 140 -23.24 -17.56 -5.59
N THR A 141 -23.29 -18.81 -6.03
CA THR A 141 -22.25 -19.80 -5.74
C THR A 141 -21.02 -19.55 -6.61
N PRO A 142 -19.82 -19.42 -6.01
CA PRO A 142 -18.59 -19.27 -6.77
C PRO A 142 -18.20 -20.59 -7.44
N TRP A 143 -17.38 -20.55 -8.48
CA TRP A 143 -16.75 -21.76 -9.04
C TRP A 143 -15.47 -22.16 -8.31
N LEU A 144 -15.13 -21.46 -7.22
CA LEU A 144 -13.92 -21.63 -6.42
C LEU A 144 -14.28 -22.01 -4.98
N ALA A 145 -13.53 -22.94 -4.41
CA ALA A 145 -13.56 -23.20 -2.97
C ALA A 145 -12.14 -23.26 -2.41
N LEU A 146 -11.94 -22.73 -1.22
CA LEU A 146 -10.66 -22.85 -0.52
C LEU A 146 -10.77 -23.96 0.53
N LEU A 147 -9.85 -24.91 0.51
CA LEU A 147 -9.87 -26.08 1.38
C LEU A 147 -8.53 -26.27 2.09
N VAL A 148 -8.63 -26.68 3.34
CA VAL A 148 -7.50 -26.92 4.25
C VAL A 148 -7.34 -28.42 4.44
N PHE A 149 -6.12 -28.93 4.37
CA PHE A 149 -5.80 -30.35 4.47
C PHE A 149 -4.62 -30.59 5.41
N THR A 150 -4.61 -31.79 6.01
CA THR A 150 -3.36 -32.30 6.61
C THR A 150 -2.50 -32.98 5.56
N VAL A 151 -1.23 -33.18 5.91
CA VAL A 151 -0.30 -33.93 5.07
C VAL A 151 -0.82 -35.34 4.78
N GLU A 152 -1.41 -36.02 5.77
CA GLU A 152 -1.91 -37.40 5.63
C GLU A 152 -3.07 -37.50 4.64
N GLU A 153 -3.95 -36.48 4.60
CA GLU A 153 -5.11 -36.45 3.70
C GLU A 153 -4.71 -36.35 2.21
N LEU A 154 -3.57 -35.71 1.91
CA LEU A 154 -3.07 -35.51 0.55
C LEU A 154 -1.92 -36.45 0.16
N SER A 155 -1.21 -37.01 1.14
CA SER A 155 -0.06 -37.87 0.89
C SER A 155 -0.44 -39.12 0.09
N VAL A 156 0.36 -39.42 -0.92
CA VAL A 156 0.23 -40.61 -1.76
C VAL A 156 1.58 -41.31 -1.82
N GLU A 157 1.58 -42.63 -1.61
CA GLU A 157 2.80 -43.41 -1.74
C GLU A 157 3.37 -43.31 -3.16
N LYS A 158 4.70 -43.23 -3.27
CA LYS A 158 5.38 -43.04 -4.55
C LYS A 158 5.01 -44.09 -5.60
N ALA A 159 4.88 -45.35 -5.21
CA ALA A 159 4.46 -46.43 -6.11
C ALA A 159 3.06 -46.20 -6.70
N SER A 160 2.14 -45.62 -5.91
CA SER A 160 0.80 -45.26 -6.37
C SER A 160 0.83 -44.05 -7.31
N VAL A 161 1.67 -43.05 -7.03
CA VAL A 161 1.89 -41.91 -7.95
C VAL A 161 2.43 -42.39 -9.30
N ASP A 162 3.41 -43.30 -9.28
CA ASP A 162 4.00 -43.87 -10.50
C ASP A 162 2.96 -44.67 -11.32
N ALA A 163 2.08 -45.41 -10.64
CA ALA A 163 0.99 -46.15 -11.29
C ALA A 163 -0.08 -45.22 -11.90
N ILE A 164 -0.50 -44.19 -11.16
CA ILE A 164 -1.50 -43.21 -11.63
C ILE A 164 -0.97 -42.42 -12.84
N MET A 165 0.32 -42.08 -12.82
CA MET A 165 0.98 -41.31 -13.87
C MET A 165 1.66 -42.16 -14.96
N ALA A 166 1.41 -43.48 -14.99
CA ALA A 166 2.10 -44.41 -15.87
C ALA A 166 1.92 -44.08 -17.37
N ALA A 167 0.73 -43.61 -17.74
CA ALA A 167 0.38 -43.25 -19.12
C ALA A 167 0.83 -41.84 -19.53
N LEU A 168 1.42 -41.06 -18.61
CA LEU A 168 1.92 -39.73 -18.91
C LEU A 168 3.33 -39.77 -19.55
N PRO A 169 3.64 -38.80 -20.43
CA PRO A 169 4.96 -38.65 -21.04
C PRO A 169 6.13 -38.62 -20.03
N GLU A 170 7.32 -39.06 -20.46
CA GLU A 170 8.53 -39.12 -19.61
C GLU A 170 9.02 -37.75 -19.13
N ASP A 171 8.66 -36.65 -19.81
CA ASP A 171 9.03 -35.28 -19.39
C ASP A 171 8.23 -34.79 -18.17
N VAL A 172 7.16 -35.49 -17.78
CA VAL A 172 6.36 -35.15 -16.60
C VAL A 172 6.99 -35.76 -15.35
N LYS A 173 7.37 -34.90 -14.39
CA LYS A 173 7.89 -35.34 -13.08
C LYS A 173 6.81 -36.08 -12.28
N ARG A 174 7.04 -37.35 -12.00
CA ARG A 174 6.15 -38.21 -11.18
C ARG A 174 6.45 -38.06 -9.68
N GLN A 175 6.26 -36.86 -9.17
CA GLN A 175 6.51 -36.53 -7.77
C GLN A 175 5.51 -35.48 -7.30
N GLN A 176 5.03 -35.63 -6.07
CA GLN A 176 4.24 -34.60 -5.39
C GLN A 176 5.11 -33.37 -5.05
N SER A 177 4.55 -32.17 -5.23
CA SER A 177 5.15 -30.90 -4.81
C SER A 177 5.21 -30.78 -3.27
N ASP A 178 5.79 -29.68 -2.77
CA ASP A 178 5.77 -29.32 -1.33
C ASP A 178 4.34 -29.14 -0.77
N THR A 179 3.37 -28.87 -1.65
CA THR A 179 1.93 -28.79 -1.34
C THR A 179 1.18 -30.07 -1.73
N PHE A 180 1.87 -31.19 -1.95
CA PHE A 180 1.28 -32.49 -2.28
C PHE A 180 0.47 -32.55 -3.59
N ALA A 181 0.67 -31.58 -4.50
CA ALA A 181 0.03 -31.58 -5.82
C ALA A 181 0.91 -32.26 -6.88
N LEU A 182 0.26 -32.81 -7.92
CA LEU A 182 0.91 -33.38 -9.10
C LEU A 182 0.84 -32.36 -10.25
N ARG A 183 2.00 -31.83 -10.65
CA ARG A 183 2.12 -30.86 -11.75
C ARG A 183 2.13 -31.56 -13.09
N MET A 184 1.21 -31.20 -13.99
CA MET A 184 1.16 -31.71 -15.37
C MET A 184 0.62 -30.64 -16.34
N ARG A 185 0.34 -31.01 -17.60
CA ARG A 185 -0.38 -30.13 -18.55
C ARG A 185 -1.86 -30.49 -18.56
N ALA A 186 -2.74 -29.52 -18.81
CA ALA A 186 -4.19 -29.72 -18.82
C ALA A 186 -4.62 -30.90 -19.71
N ARG A 187 -4.02 -31.03 -20.90
CA ARG A 187 -4.28 -32.15 -21.84
C ARG A 187 -3.92 -33.54 -21.33
N HIS A 188 -3.09 -33.65 -20.28
CA HIS A 188 -2.68 -34.93 -19.70
C HIS A 188 -3.63 -35.38 -18.58
N THR A 189 -4.52 -34.51 -18.08
CA THR A 189 -5.45 -34.87 -17.00
C THR A 189 -6.36 -36.07 -17.33
N PRO A 190 -6.83 -36.29 -18.58
CA PRO A 190 -7.62 -37.48 -18.90
C PRO A 190 -6.81 -38.79 -18.93
N LEU A 191 -5.47 -38.72 -18.92
CA LEU A 191 -4.59 -39.89 -18.98
C LEU A 191 -4.31 -40.51 -17.61
N LEU A 192 -4.82 -39.94 -16.52
CA LEU A 192 -4.61 -40.45 -15.18
C LEU A 192 -5.31 -41.81 -15.01
N ALA A 193 -4.54 -42.84 -14.65
CA ALA A 193 -5.03 -44.21 -14.52
C ALA A 193 -5.47 -44.50 -13.08
N GLY A 194 -6.53 -45.30 -12.90
CA GLY A 194 -6.96 -45.78 -11.59
C GLY A 194 -7.51 -44.70 -10.64
N VAL A 195 -7.95 -43.56 -11.18
CA VAL A 195 -8.56 -42.46 -10.42
C VAL A 195 -9.94 -42.10 -10.97
N THR A 196 -10.82 -41.64 -10.09
CA THR A 196 -12.05 -40.95 -10.49
C THR A 196 -11.71 -39.50 -10.84
N ASN A 197 -11.79 -39.14 -12.12
CA ASN A 197 -11.36 -37.83 -12.57
C ASN A 197 -12.49 -36.79 -12.51
N ALA A 198 -12.46 -35.90 -11.50
CA ALA A 198 -13.41 -34.80 -11.38
C ALA A 198 -13.03 -33.56 -12.22
N ILE A 199 -11.91 -33.62 -12.96
CA ILE A 199 -11.42 -32.52 -13.79
C ILE A 199 -12.13 -32.51 -15.15
N SER A 200 -12.88 -31.44 -15.43
CA SER A 200 -13.58 -31.25 -16.69
C SER A 200 -12.62 -30.76 -17.78
N TYR A 201 -12.09 -31.69 -18.58
CA TYR A 201 -11.29 -31.38 -19.78
C TYR A 201 -12.02 -31.88 -21.03
N LYS A 202 -12.32 -30.97 -21.95
CA LYS A 202 -12.89 -31.29 -23.27
C LYS A 202 -11.98 -30.74 -24.35
N LYS A 203 -11.42 -31.63 -25.17
CA LYS A 203 -10.44 -31.27 -26.20
C LYS A 203 -10.93 -30.17 -27.15
N GLU A 204 -12.21 -30.17 -27.51
CA GLU A 204 -12.82 -29.21 -28.43
C GLU A 204 -12.95 -27.81 -27.82
N GLU A 205 -13.31 -27.72 -26.53
CA GLU A 205 -13.54 -26.45 -25.81
C GLU A 205 -12.22 -25.89 -25.22
N ASP A 206 -11.30 -26.77 -24.81
CA ASP A 206 -10.12 -26.42 -24.02
C ASP A 206 -8.80 -26.47 -24.83
N ASP A 207 -8.85 -26.57 -26.15
CA ASP A 207 -7.63 -26.72 -26.99
C ASP A 207 -6.62 -25.59 -26.76
N ARG A 208 -7.11 -24.35 -26.56
CA ARG A 208 -6.27 -23.18 -26.25
C ARG A 208 -5.55 -23.30 -24.91
N ALA A 209 -6.18 -23.96 -23.93
CA ALA A 209 -5.64 -24.16 -22.58
C ALA A 209 -4.91 -25.52 -22.44
N ALA A 210 -4.86 -26.34 -23.49
CA ALA A 210 -4.32 -27.70 -23.45
C ALA A 210 -2.84 -27.77 -23.01
N ALA A 211 -2.07 -26.72 -23.31
CA ALA A 211 -0.66 -26.59 -22.94
C ALA A 211 -0.46 -25.94 -21.55
N GLU A 212 -1.50 -25.38 -20.93
CA GLU A 212 -1.39 -24.75 -19.62
C GLU A 212 -0.97 -25.77 -18.57
N PRO A 213 -0.11 -25.36 -17.62
CA PRO A 213 0.27 -26.24 -16.54
C PRO A 213 -0.82 -26.26 -15.46
N VAL A 214 -1.14 -27.45 -14.97
CA VAL A 214 -2.20 -27.70 -14.00
C VAL A 214 -1.64 -28.47 -12.81
N ASP A 215 -2.09 -28.10 -11.61
CA ASP A 215 -1.83 -28.83 -10.38
C ASP A 215 -3.04 -29.68 -9.99
N VAL A 216 -2.79 -30.95 -9.70
CA VAL A 216 -3.84 -31.92 -9.37
C VAL A 216 -3.61 -32.50 -7.98
N ILE A 217 -4.64 -32.47 -7.14
CA ILE A 217 -4.65 -33.15 -5.84
C ILE A 217 -5.48 -34.42 -5.91
N LEU A 218 -5.10 -35.42 -5.11
CA LEU A 218 -5.71 -36.76 -5.11
C LEU A 218 -6.38 -37.05 -3.76
N LEU A 219 -7.69 -36.86 -3.69
CA LEU A 219 -8.48 -37.01 -2.47
C LEU A 219 -8.96 -38.45 -2.25
N GLN A 220 -9.12 -38.83 -0.99
CA GLN A 220 -9.81 -40.07 -0.62
C GLN A 220 -11.31 -39.96 -0.95
N PRO A 221 -11.98 -41.02 -1.44
CA PRO A 221 -13.41 -41.00 -1.75
C PRO A 221 -14.30 -40.52 -0.61
N ASP A 222 -14.07 -41.02 0.60
CA ASP A 222 -14.85 -40.65 1.79
C ASP A 222 -14.70 -39.14 2.13
N LEU A 223 -13.48 -38.61 2.00
CA LEU A 223 -13.23 -37.18 2.22
C LEU A 223 -13.87 -36.34 1.11
N PHE A 224 -13.74 -36.75 -0.15
CA PHE A 224 -14.35 -36.06 -1.28
C PHE A 224 -15.88 -35.99 -1.13
N SER A 225 -16.54 -37.11 -0.86
CA SER A 225 -17.99 -37.15 -0.66
C SER A 225 -18.43 -36.19 0.46
N LYS A 226 -17.75 -36.17 1.61
CA LYS A 226 -18.13 -35.27 2.70
C LYS A 226 -17.93 -33.79 2.36
N LEU A 227 -16.93 -33.46 1.56
CA LEU A 227 -16.67 -32.09 1.14
C LEU A 227 -17.63 -31.62 0.04
N PHE A 228 -18.04 -32.50 -0.88
CA PHE A 228 -18.80 -32.14 -2.08
C PHE A 228 -20.20 -32.80 -2.19
N SER A 229 -20.78 -33.24 -1.07
CA SER A 229 -22.17 -33.71 -0.97
C SER A 229 -22.90 -33.08 0.20
N ASP A 230 -24.22 -32.90 0.07
CA ASP A 230 -25.08 -32.38 1.16
C ASP A 230 -25.56 -33.49 2.11
N ASP A 231 -25.46 -34.76 1.70
CA ASP A 231 -25.80 -35.92 2.52
C ASP A 231 -24.56 -36.64 3.08
N ASP A 232 -24.66 -37.15 4.31
CA ASP A 232 -23.58 -37.91 4.95
C ASP A 232 -23.18 -39.19 4.18
N ASN A 233 -24.06 -39.68 3.31
CA ASN A 233 -23.84 -40.87 2.50
C ASN A 233 -23.18 -40.58 1.14
N GLY A 234 -22.98 -39.31 0.80
CA GLY A 234 -22.32 -38.88 -0.44
C GLY A 234 -23.07 -39.27 -1.70
N ARG A 235 -24.40 -39.41 -1.65
CA ARG A 235 -25.25 -39.88 -2.75
C ARG A 235 -25.73 -38.75 -3.66
N ASP A 236 -25.72 -37.51 -3.17
CA ASP A 236 -26.07 -36.34 -3.95
C ASP A 236 -24.92 -35.33 -3.90
N LEU A 237 -24.21 -35.19 -5.02
CA LEU A 237 -23.10 -34.24 -5.12
C LEU A 237 -23.68 -32.82 -5.20
N SER A 238 -23.20 -31.95 -4.32
CA SER A 238 -23.65 -30.58 -4.19
C SER A 238 -22.52 -29.67 -3.73
N VAL A 239 -22.44 -28.49 -4.33
CA VAL A 239 -21.48 -27.43 -3.95
C VAL A 239 -22.18 -26.21 -3.33
N SER A 240 -23.47 -26.32 -3.03
CA SER A 240 -24.31 -25.29 -2.40
C SER A 240 -23.68 -24.73 -1.12
N LYS A 241 -23.02 -25.58 -0.33
CA LYS A 241 -22.36 -25.20 0.93
C LYS A 241 -21.28 -24.13 0.79
N TYR A 242 -20.73 -23.94 -0.40
CA TYR A 242 -19.72 -22.91 -0.68
C TYR A 242 -20.31 -21.56 -1.10
N LYS A 243 -21.63 -21.47 -1.27
CA LYS A 243 -22.36 -20.27 -1.72
C LYS A 243 -22.01 -19.00 -0.96
N HIS A 244 -21.79 -19.11 0.35
CA HIS A 244 -21.56 -17.95 1.24
C HIS A 244 -20.09 -17.67 1.54
N LEU A 245 -19.17 -18.45 0.96
CA LEU A 245 -17.75 -18.42 1.30
C LEU A 245 -16.91 -17.60 0.32
N ALA A 246 -17.56 -16.84 -0.56
CA ALA A 246 -16.93 -15.81 -1.36
C ALA A 246 -17.74 -14.51 -1.31
N HIS A 247 -17.05 -13.38 -1.25
CA HIS A 247 -17.63 -12.03 -1.25
C HIS A 247 -16.63 -11.03 -1.84
N VAL A 248 -17.07 -9.80 -2.07
CA VAL A 248 -16.23 -8.69 -2.54
C VAL A 248 -16.12 -7.63 -1.47
N ARG A 249 -14.92 -7.05 -1.33
CA ARG A 249 -14.61 -5.95 -0.43
C ARG A 249 -14.16 -4.75 -1.24
N GLN A 250 -14.88 -3.63 -1.10
CA GLN A 250 -14.43 -2.32 -1.54
C GLN A 250 -13.90 -1.57 -0.31
N THR A 251 -12.62 -1.21 -0.33
CA THR A 251 -11.92 -0.60 0.81
C THR A 251 -11.36 0.77 0.43
N ALA A 252 -11.54 1.77 1.30
CA ALA A 252 -10.79 3.02 1.19
C ALA A 252 -9.29 2.75 1.39
N THR A 253 -8.44 3.20 0.47
CA THR A 253 -7.01 2.86 0.44
C THR A 253 -6.11 3.91 1.12
N ASP A 254 -6.71 4.89 1.79
CA ASP A 254 -5.97 5.94 2.50
C ASP A 254 -5.08 5.36 3.61
N GLY A 255 -3.82 5.81 3.66
CA GLY A 255 -2.86 5.37 4.67
C GLY A 255 -2.38 3.92 4.53
N MET A 256 -2.66 3.25 3.40
CA MET A 256 -2.16 1.91 3.07
C MET A 256 -0.93 2.00 2.15
N ALA A 257 0.03 1.09 2.35
CA ALA A 257 1.33 1.15 1.68
C ALA A 257 1.33 0.56 0.26
N VAL A 258 0.65 -0.57 0.04
CA VAL A 258 0.61 -1.36 -1.20
C VAL A 258 -0.73 -1.20 -1.92
N ALA A 259 -1.86 -1.36 -1.22
CA ALA A 259 -3.19 -1.17 -1.81
C ALA A 259 -3.42 0.29 -2.28
N GLY A 260 -2.78 1.27 -1.63
CA GLY A 260 -2.75 2.65 -2.09
C GLY A 260 -1.93 2.87 -3.38
N ASN A 261 -1.23 1.84 -3.88
CA ASN A 261 -0.49 1.90 -5.14
C ASN A 261 -1.28 1.40 -6.36
N VAL A 262 -2.41 0.71 -6.18
CA VAL A 262 -3.18 0.14 -7.28
C VAL A 262 -4.16 1.20 -7.79
N ASP A 263 -3.89 1.66 -9.02
CA ASP A 263 -4.64 2.58 -9.88
C ASP A 263 -5.11 3.93 -9.31
N ASP A 264 -4.89 4.98 -10.10
CA ASP A 264 -5.38 6.35 -9.87
C ASP A 264 -6.91 6.44 -10.06
N ASN A 265 -7.67 5.50 -9.46
CA ASN A 265 -9.12 5.56 -9.46
C ASN A 265 -9.55 6.83 -8.70
N GLU A 266 -10.44 7.61 -9.32
CA GLU A 266 -10.88 8.93 -8.83
C GLU A 266 -11.42 8.89 -7.39
N ASP A 267 -11.99 7.75 -6.99
CA ASP A 267 -12.67 7.56 -5.70
C ASP A 267 -11.78 7.04 -4.55
N ASN A 268 -10.48 6.82 -4.81
CA ASN A 268 -9.52 6.30 -3.84
C ASN A 268 -9.86 4.96 -3.16
N SER A 269 -10.72 4.15 -3.78
CA SER A 269 -11.09 2.82 -3.29
C SER A 269 -10.50 1.71 -4.16
N ALA A 270 -10.20 0.57 -3.54
CA ALA A 270 -9.80 -0.66 -4.21
C ALA A 270 -10.85 -1.74 -3.95
N ILE A 271 -11.10 -2.58 -4.96
CA ILE A 271 -12.10 -3.65 -4.91
C ILE A 271 -11.37 -4.98 -5.03
N PHE A 272 -11.62 -5.89 -4.10
CA PHE A 272 -11.02 -7.23 -4.06
C PHE A 272 -12.10 -8.29 -3.90
N SER A 273 -11.92 -9.47 -4.50
CA SER A 273 -12.72 -10.64 -4.13
C SER A 273 -11.98 -11.51 -3.11
N VAL A 274 -12.72 -12.13 -2.21
CA VAL A 274 -12.18 -12.95 -1.12
C VAL A 274 -12.87 -14.30 -1.14
N VAL A 275 -12.10 -15.37 -1.00
CA VAL A 275 -12.61 -16.75 -0.84
C VAL A 275 -12.11 -17.29 0.50
N VAL A 276 -13.03 -17.73 1.35
CA VAL A 276 -12.78 -18.20 2.72
C VAL A 276 -12.97 -19.71 2.80
N SER A 277 -12.10 -20.41 3.50
CA SER A 277 -12.28 -21.83 3.77
C SER A 277 -13.30 -22.04 4.88
N PRO A 278 -14.22 -23.01 4.76
CA PRO A 278 -15.05 -23.41 5.90
C PRO A 278 -14.29 -24.35 6.85
N ARG A 279 -13.08 -24.77 6.48
CA ARG A 279 -12.32 -25.83 7.16
C ARG A 279 -11.16 -25.25 7.94
N THR A 280 -10.97 -25.71 9.18
CA THR A 280 -9.83 -25.36 10.03
C THR A 280 -8.76 -26.44 10.00
N SER A 281 -7.62 -26.15 10.63
CA SER A 281 -6.53 -27.10 10.83
C SER A 281 -6.82 -28.08 11.98
N VAL A 282 -5.91 -29.03 12.21
CA VAL A 282 -5.98 -30.05 13.28
C VAL A 282 -6.25 -29.41 14.65
N ILE A 283 -7.30 -29.89 15.30
CA ILE A 283 -7.72 -29.44 16.62
C ILE A 283 -7.03 -30.30 17.68
N GLY A 284 -6.55 -29.65 18.75
CA GLY A 284 -5.96 -30.34 19.89
C GLY A 284 -4.59 -30.98 19.66
N ALA A 285 -3.86 -30.57 18.60
CA ALA A 285 -2.47 -30.97 18.42
C ALA A 285 -1.58 -30.36 19.51
N ASP A 286 -0.74 -31.18 20.16
CA ASP A 286 0.20 -30.71 21.19
C ASP A 286 1.43 -30.01 20.61
N VAL A 287 1.72 -30.25 19.33
CA VAL A 287 2.87 -29.69 18.61
C VAL A 287 2.41 -28.90 17.38
N PRO A 288 3.15 -27.84 16.99
CA PRO A 288 2.89 -27.12 15.75
C PRO A 288 2.83 -28.07 14.56
N THR A 289 1.72 -28.04 13.82
CA THR A 289 1.43 -29.00 12.74
C THR A 289 1.40 -28.27 11.41
N THR A 290 2.07 -28.82 10.40
CA THR A 290 2.04 -28.26 9.03
C THR A 290 0.70 -28.55 8.37
N THR A 291 0.12 -27.51 7.79
CA THR A 291 -1.20 -27.54 7.16
C THR A 291 -1.07 -27.03 5.72
N VAL A 292 -1.78 -27.68 4.81
CA VAL A 292 -1.74 -27.39 3.38
C VAL A 292 -3.07 -26.79 2.94
N VAL A 293 -3.04 -25.70 2.18
CA VAL A 293 -4.25 -25.03 1.68
C VAL A 293 -4.27 -25.10 0.16
N HIS A 294 -5.41 -25.47 -0.41
CA HIS A 294 -5.64 -25.48 -1.86
C HIS A 294 -6.90 -24.70 -2.22
N LEU A 295 -6.76 -23.79 -3.18
CA LEU A 295 -7.89 -23.25 -3.93
C LEU A 295 -8.26 -24.26 -5.01
N VAL A 296 -9.46 -24.85 -4.91
CA VAL A 296 -9.95 -25.89 -5.80
C VAL A 296 -11.05 -25.38 -6.73
N SER A 297 -11.17 -25.99 -7.90
CA SER A 297 -12.25 -25.70 -8.84
C SER A 297 -13.51 -26.52 -8.52
N LEU A 298 -14.66 -25.84 -8.47
CA LEU A 298 -16.00 -26.42 -8.35
C LEU A 298 -16.66 -26.67 -9.73
N ALA A 299 -16.00 -26.28 -10.82
CA ALA A 299 -16.40 -26.57 -12.20
C ALA A 299 -15.96 -27.99 -12.59
N MET A 300 -16.52 -29.00 -11.91
CA MET A 300 -16.16 -30.41 -12.03
C MET A 300 -16.78 -31.09 -13.26
N THR A 301 -16.29 -32.28 -13.60
CA THR A 301 -16.92 -33.14 -14.62
C THR A 301 -18.35 -33.51 -14.20
N PRO A 302 -19.38 -33.26 -15.02
CA PRO A 302 -20.74 -33.69 -14.69
C PRO A 302 -20.87 -35.22 -14.74
N GLY A 303 -21.75 -35.78 -13.91
CA GLY A 303 -22.08 -37.21 -13.94
C GLY A 303 -21.02 -38.15 -13.36
N LEU A 304 -20.21 -37.69 -12.40
CA LEU A 304 -19.34 -38.57 -11.59
C LEU A 304 -20.10 -39.79 -11.02
N PRO A 305 -19.43 -40.95 -10.90
CA PRO A 305 -20.04 -42.15 -10.35
C PRO A 305 -20.33 -41.96 -8.85
N VAL A 306 -21.59 -42.14 -8.45
CA VAL A 306 -22.03 -42.02 -7.07
C VAL A 306 -22.77 -43.31 -6.66
N PRO A 307 -22.34 -44.04 -5.62
CA PRO A 307 -21.20 -43.76 -4.72
C PRO A 307 -19.84 -43.93 -5.41
N LEU A 308 -18.84 -43.20 -4.92
CA LEU A 308 -17.49 -43.24 -5.48
C LEU A 308 -16.79 -44.58 -5.18
N PRO A 309 -15.97 -45.12 -6.11
CA PRO A 309 -15.22 -46.35 -5.87
C PRO A 309 -14.20 -46.17 -4.73
N THR A 310 -14.31 -46.98 -3.67
CA THR A 310 -13.43 -46.88 -2.49
C THR A 310 -11.97 -47.20 -2.77
N THR A 311 -11.69 -47.90 -3.88
CA THR A 311 -10.33 -48.28 -4.29
C THR A 311 -9.61 -47.20 -5.10
N GLN A 312 -10.32 -46.17 -5.56
CA GLN A 312 -9.76 -45.13 -6.44
C GLN A 312 -9.72 -43.79 -5.71
N ARG A 313 -8.66 -43.00 -5.93
CA ARG A 313 -8.64 -41.61 -5.46
C ARG A 313 -9.40 -40.71 -6.43
N VAL A 314 -9.85 -39.55 -5.95
CA VAL A 314 -10.54 -38.55 -6.76
C VAL A 314 -9.56 -37.43 -7.13
N ALA A 315 -9.38 -37.19 -8.43
CA ALA A 315 -8.51 -36.14 -8.94
C ALA A 315 -9.26 -34.81 -9.06
N VAL A 316 -8.74 -33.76 -8.44
CA VAL A 316 -9.34 -32.41 -8.42
C VAL A 316 -8.29 -31.36 -8.81
N VAL A 317 -8.71 -30.32 -9.52
CA VAL A 317 -7.84 -29.19 -9.89
C VAL A 317 -7.53 -28.34 -8.67
N SER A 318 -6.25 -28.05 -8.44
CA SER A 318 -5.78 -27.00 -7.55
C SER A 318 -5.25 -25.82 -8.38
N LEU A 319 -5.82 -24.65 -8.15
CA LEU A 319 -5.51 -23.41 -8.87
C LEU A 319 -4.45 -22.57 -8.17
N HIS A 320 -4.38 -22.67 -6.85
CA HIS A 320 -3.38 -22.04 -6.00
C HIS A 320 -3.18 -22.89 -4.74
N SER A 321 -1.96 -22.95 -4.20
CA SER A 321 -1.69 -23.70 -2.97
C SER A 321 -0.51 -23.13 -2.19
N TRP A 322 -0.56 -23.28 -0.87
CA TRP A 322 0.52 -22.90 0.04
C TRP A 322 0.46 -23.69 1.34
N THR A 323 1.50 -23.59 2.15
CA THR A 323 1.59 -24.24 3.47
C THR A 323 1.76 -23.21 4.58
N TYR A 324 1.17 -23.48 5.74
CA TYR A 324 1.41 -22.73 6.96
C TYR A 324 1.49 -23.68 8.16
N THR A 325 1.98 -23.19 9.29
CA THR A 325 2.05 -23.97 10.52
C THR A 325 0.91 -23.60 11.45
N CYS A 326 0.06 -24.57 11.78
CA CYS A 326 -0.97 -24.40 12.79
C CYS A 326 -0.38 -24.56 14.18
N LEU A 327 -0.63 -23.58 15.05
CA LEU A 327 -0.22 -23.61 16.44
C LEU A 327 -1.19 -24.43 17.30
N PRO A 328 -0.71 -25.08 18.36
CA PRO A 328 -1.55 -25.68 19.40
C PRO A 328 -2.57 -24.70 19.97
N SER A 329 -3.73 -25.20 20.40
CA SER A 329 -4.82 -24.38 20.98
C SER A 329 -4.49 -23.77 22.35
N LYS A 330 -3.39 -24.17 22.99
CA LYS A 330 -2.97 -23.70 24.33
C LYS A 330 -1.62 -22.96 24.26
N GLY A 331 -1.58 -21.72 24.77
CA GLY A 331 -0.34 -21.09 25.25
C GLY A 331 0.48 -20.22 24.28
N PHE A 332 -0.08 -19.68 23.19
CA PHE A 332 0.68 -18.85 22.24
C PHE A 332 0.26 -17.37 22.22
N THR A 333 1.24 -16.50 21.94
CA THR A 333 1.11 -15.05 21.81
C THR A 333 0.32 -14.66 20.56
N SER A 334 -0.85 -14.06 20.77
CA SER A 334 -1.72 -13.56 19.71
C SER A 334 -1.16 -12.29 19.05
N THR A 335 -1.69 -11.92 17.87
CA THR A 335 -1.38 -10.62 17.20
C THR A 335 -1.60 -9.42 18.13
N PHE A 336 -2.57 -9.53 19.05
CA PHE A 336 -2.80 -8.54 20.08
C PHE A 336 -1.56 -8.34 20.98
N HIS A 337 -0.91 -9.41 21.41
CA HIS A 337 0.33 -9.33 22.19
C HIS A 337 1.48 -8.69 21.40
N GLY A 338 1.54 -8.93 20.08
CA GLY A 338 2.51 -8.24 19.22
C GLY A 338 2.31 -6.71 19.21
N LEU A 339 1.05 -6.26 19.09
CA LEU A 339 0.71 -4.82 19.17
C LEU A 339 0.99 -4.26 20.57
N GLU A 340 0.73 -5.03 21.63
CA GLU A 340 1.04 -4.68 23.02
C GLU A 340 2.55 -4.49 23.22
N GLN A 341 3.38 -5.41 22.70
CA GLN A 341 4.83 -5.29 22.74
C GLN A 341 5.32 -4.05 21.98
N LEU A 342 4.75 -3.75 20.81
CA LEU A 342 5.08 -2.57 20.03
C LEU A 342 4.73 -1.28 20.80
N GLY A 343 3.58 -1.25 21.47
CA GLY A 343 3.17 -0.17 22.38
C GLY A 343 4.06 -0.05 23.63
N ALA A 344 4.59 -1.15 24.16
CA ALA A 344 5.49 -1.13 25.31
C ALA A 344 6.89 -0.59 24.98
N HIS A 345 7.30 -0.62 23.70
CA HIS A 345 8.64 -0.22 23.26
C HIS A 345 8.69 1.10 22.49
N LEU A 346 7.71 1.99 22.67
CA LEU A 346 7.68 3.34 22.08
C LEU A 346 8.85 4.20 22.58
N LYS A 347 9.73 4.65 21.69
CA LYS A 347 10.82 5.61 22.01
C LYS A 347 11.11 6.55 20.83
N VAL A 348 11.98 7.53 21.05
CA VAL A 348 12.63 8.28 19.96
C VAL A 348 13.71 7.43 19.27
N LEU A 349 14.04 7.77 18.03
CA LEU A 349 15.05 7.12 17.19
C LEU A 349 16.45 7.46 17.71
N GLN A 350 16.98 6.60 18.56
CA GLN A 350 18.30 6.73 19.20
C GLN A 350 18.99 5.36 19.24
N PRO A 351 20.33 5.31 19.27
CA PRO A 351 21.06 4.04 19.39
C PRO A 351 20.66 3.32 20.68
N GLN A 352 20.73 1.98 20.66
CA GLN A 352 20.50 1.19 21.85
C GLN A 352 21.62 1.47 22.87
N MET A 353 21.27 2.23 23.90
CA MET A 353 22.19 2.54 24.99
C MET A 353 22.37 1.29 25.87
N PRO A 354 23.59 0.93 26.28
CA PRO A 354 23.78 -0.04 27.36
C PRO A 354 23.04 0.45 28.62
N ASP A 355 22.57 -0.48 29.46
CA ASP A 355 21.95 -0.20 30.76
C ASP A 355 22.98 0.44 31.71
N TYR A 356 23.36 1.68 31.43
CA TYR A 356 23.97 2.53 32.44
C TYR A 356 22.90 2.79 33.49
N PRO A 357 23.21 2.56 34.78
CA PRO A 357 22.21 2.69 35.83
C PRO A 357 21.54 4.06 35.70
N LYS A 358 20.21 4.08 35.68
CA LYS A 358 19.36 5.30 35.67
C LYS A 358 19.71 6.28 36.80
N THR A 359 20.58 5.87 37.73
CA THR A 359 21.15 6.59 38.87
C THR A 359 22.56 7.14 38.63
N ALA A 360 23.11 7.12 37.40
CA ALA A 360 24.25 7.99 37.09
C ALA A 360 23.82 9.44 37.38
N PRO A 361 24.51 10.17 38.28
CA PRO A 361 23.93 11.32 38.94
C PRO A 361 23.83 12.51 37.99
N LEU A 362 22.74 12.58 37.22
CA LEU A 362 22.31 13.79 36.51
C LEU A 362 21.89 14.92 37.49
N LEU A 363 21.99 14.68 38.80
CA LEU A 363 21.73 15.62 39.89
C LEU A 363 23.00 16.09 40.62
N GLN A 364 24.18 15.55 40.31
CA GLN A 364 25.45 16.12 40.80
C GLN A 364 25.98 17.12 39.77
N PRO A 365 26.47 18.30 40.19
CA PRO A 365 27.14 19.22 39.28
C PRO A 365 28.27 18.48 38.55
N ILE A 366 28.34 18.60 37.21
CA ILE A 366 29.35 17.96 36.32
C ILE A 366 30.79 18.13 36.86
N GLN A 367 31.03 19.18 37.63
CA GLN A 367 32.29 19.51 38.29
C GLN A 367 32.77 18.48 39.33
N GLN A 368 31.89 17.62 39.86
CA GLN A 368 32.21 16.62 40.89
C GLN A 368 32.43 15.19 40.35
N LEU A 369 32.26 14.98 39.04
CA LEU A 369 32.46 13.68 38.38
C LEU A 369 33.95 13.43 38.09
N SER A 370 34.35 12.15 38.02
CA SER A 370 35.67 11.77 37.48
C SER A 370 35.76 12.21 36.00
N ASP A 371 36.97 12.39 35.47
CA ASP A 371 37.13 12.83 34.08
C ASP A 371 36.58 11.79 33.08
N ASP A 372 36.65 10.50 33.41
CA ASP A 372 36.05 9.41 32.63
C ASP A 372 34.51 9.50 32.64
N ASP A 373 33.90 9.79 33.80
CA ASP A 373 32.44 9.95 33.93
C ASP A 373 31.94 11.20 33.17
N LYS A 374 32.72 12.29 33.15
CA LYS A 374 32.40 13.48 32.35
C LYS A 374 32.37 13.14 30.86
N ILE A 375 33.39 12.44 30.36
CA ILE A 375 33.45 12.02 28.95
C ILE A 375 32.28 11.08 28.63
N ALA A 376 31.99 10.10 29.48
CA ALA A 376 30.84 9.20 29.31
C ALA A 376 29.51 9.96 29.28
N SER A 377 29.34 11.00 30.11
CA SER A 377 28.16 11.85 30.11
C SER A 377 28.01 12.66 28.82
N LEU A 378 29.11 13.19 28.27
CA LEU A 378 29.13 13.92 27.00
C LEU A 378 28.80 12.99 25.83
N ILE A 379 29.40 11.80 25.77
CA ILE A 379 29.08 10.79 24.75
C ILE A 379 27.59 10.42 24.83
N THR A 380 27.08 10.18 26.05
CA THR A 380 25.67 9.87 26.27
C THR A 380 24.74 11.01 25.82
N LYS A 381 25.12 12.27 26.06
CA LYS A 381 24.39 13.45 25.58
C LYS A 381 24.32 13.45 24.05
N ARG A 382 25.43 13.20 23.37
CA ARG A 382 25.47 13.16 21.89
C ARG A 382 24.73 11.97 21.30
N GLN A 383 24.76 10.82 21.95
CA GLN A 383 23.95 9.66 21.55
C GLN A 383 22.45 9.95 21.71
N ARG A 384 22.04 10.67 22.76
CA ARG A 384 20.65 11.16 22.91
C ARG A 384 20.25 12.17 21.84
N ASP A 385 21.21 12.90 21.27
CA ASP A 385 21.00 13.79 20.12
C ASP A 385 21.08 13.05 18.76
N GLY A 386 21.25 11.72 18.78
CA GLY A 386 21.24 10.84 17.60
C GLY A 386 22.60 10.66 16.92
N TYR A 387 23.69 11.15 17.51
CA TYR A 387 25.03 10.96 16.96
C TYR A 387 25.55 9.54 17.21
N ASN A 388 26.27 9.01 16.23
CA ASN A 388 27.11 7.83 16.36
C ASN A 388 28.58 8.19 16.07
N LEU A 389 29.50 7.38 16.60
CA LEU A 389 30.93 7.49 16.31
C LEU A 389 31.29 6.56 15.16
N VAL A 390 31.95 7.12 14.15
CA VAL A 390 32.42 6.36 13.00
C VAL A 390 33.91 6.52 12.81
N ARG A 391 34.54 5.47 12.27
CA ARG A 391 35.90 5.56 11.77
C ARG A 391 35.90 6.46 10.53
N HIS A 392 36.62 7.57 10.60
CA HIS A 392 36.74 8.54 9.52
C HIS A 392 38.16 8.58 8.98
N ARG A 393 38.30 8.75 7.67
CA ARG A 393 39.58 9.00 7.03
C ARG A 393 39.59 10.42 6.49
N THR A 394 40.54 11.22 6.95
CA THR A 394 40.71 12.61 6.51
C THR A 394 41.17 12.66 5.05
N VAL A 395 41.10 13.85 4.45
CA VAL A 395 41.59 14.07 3.07
C VAL A 395 43.09 13.77 2.94
N THR A 396 43.86 13.95 4.02
CA THR A 396 45.29 13.60 4.10
C THR A 396 45.55 12.09 4.23
N GLY A 397 44.51 11.28 4.44
CA GLY A 397 44.59 9.81 4.55
C GLY A 397 44.71 9.27 5.98
N GLU A 398 44.79 10.14 6.98
CA GLU A 398 44.88 9.77 8.39
C GLU A 398 43.56 9.14 8.86
N SER A 399 43.65 8.11 9.72
CA SER A 399 42.49 7.47 10.31
C SER A 399 42.20 8.09 11.67
N THR A 400 41.02 8.67 11.84
CA THR A 400 40.54 9.28 13.09
C THR A 400 39.11 8.83 13.38
N ALA A 401 38.54 9.28 14.50
CA ALA A 401 37.12 9.15 14.80
C ALA A 401 36.39 10.44 14.42
N ALA A 402 35.16 10.31 13.95
CA ALA A 402 34.26 11.43 13.70
C ALA A 402 32.86 11.13 14.23
N MET A 403 32.11 12.17 14.54
CA MET A 403 30.70 12.08 14.85
C MET A 403 29.88 12.21 13.57
N ILE A 404 28.80 11.43 13.48
CA ILE A 404 27.87 11.49 12.37
C ILE A 404 26.45 11.21 12.86
N ARG A 405 25.47 11.88 12.27
CA ARG A 405 24.05 11.53 12.37
C ARG A 405 23.38 11.58 10.99
N GLY A 406 22.24 10.92 10.88
CA GLY A 406 21.38 11.00 9.70
C GLY A 406 20.46 12.22 9.72
N PRO A 407 19.58 12.37 8.70
CA PRO A 407 18.53 13.40 8.71
C PRO A 407 17.43 13.15 9.73
N LEU A 408 17.38 11.94 10.32
CA LEU A 408 16.34 11.53 11.27
C LEU A 408 16.89 11.68 12.69
N THR A 409 16.47 12.71 13.40
CA THR A 409 17.03 13.06 14.72
C THR A 409 16.03 12.79 15.85
N PRO A 410 16.47 12.30 17.02
CA PRO A 410 15.59 12.10 18.17
C PRO A 410 15.10 13.43 18.78
N THR A 411 15.85 14.51 18.58
CA THR A 411 15.55 15.86 19.08
C THR A 411 15.38 16.84 17.92
N PHE A 412 14.60 17.90 18.16
CA PHE A 412 14.42 18.98 17.18
C PHE A 412 15.74 19.75 16.99
N VAL A 413 16.13 19.94 15.73
CA VAL A 413 17.31 20.71 15.35
C VAL A 413 16.86 22.06 14.81
N VAL A 414 17.40 23.14 15.36
CA VAL A 414 17.09 24.51 14.91
C VAL A 414 17.61 24.71 13.48
N HIS A 415 16.82 25.38 12.65
CA HIS A 415 17.19 25.79 11.31
C HIS A 415 17.02 27.32 11.15
N PRO A 416 18.07 28.04 10.73
CA PRO A 416 19.45 27.56 10.53
C PRO A 416 20.13 27.18 11.87
N LEU A 417 21.17 26.33 11.84
CA LEU A 417 21.94 25.91 13.03
C LEU A 417 22.45 27.09 13.88
N ARG A 418 22.85 28.17 13.19
CA ARG A 418 23.26 29.47 13.74
C ARG A 418 23.08 30.53 12.65
N ASP A 419 22.97 31.80 13.05
CA ASP A 419 22.65 32.91 12.13
C ASP A 419 23.62 33.05 10.95
N ASP A 420 24.88 32.66 11.11
CA ASP A 420 25.94 32.71 10.10
C ASP A 420 26.18 31.37 9.37
N PHE A 421 25.35 30.35 9.60
CA PHE A 421 25.53 29.05 8.96
C PHE A 421 25.09 29.09 7.49
N VAL A 422 26.07 29.12 6.58
CA VAL A 422 25.83 29.13 5.14
C VAL A 422 26.03 27.71 4.58
N THR A 423 24.96 27.11 4.07
CA THR A 423 25.02 25.77 3.45
C THR A 423 25.63 25.77 2.06
N GLN A 424 25.76 26.94 1.41
CA GLN A 424 26.33 27.09 0.08
C GLN A 424 27.84 26.91 0.09
N SER A 425 28.31 25.76 -0.40
CA SER A 425 29.71 25.37 -0.38
C SER A 425 30.19 24.83 -1.73
N ASN A 426 31.50 24.96 -2.00
CA ASN A 426 32.16 24.29 -3.14
C ASN A 426 32.72 22.92 -2.75
N PHE A 427 33.01 22.70 -1.46
CA PHE A 427 33.55 21.45 -0.94
C PHE A 427 32.78 21.01 0.30
N GLY A 428 32.39 19.73 0.37
CA GLY A 428 31.71 19.21 1.56
C GLY A 428 32.51 19.37 2.85
N THR A 429 33.85 19.47 2.80
CA THR A 429 34.70 19.73 3.97
C THR A 429 34.40 21.06 4.68
N ASP A 430 33.85 22.04 3.95
CA ASP A 430 33.54 23.36 4.50
C ASP A 430 32.35 23.30 5.49
N LEU A 431 31.59 22.19 5.46
CA LEU A 431 30.45 21.92 6.34
C LEU A 431 30.79 20.97 7.50
N GLN A 432 32.08 20.72 7.76
CA GLN A 432 32.51 20.00 8.97
C GLN A 432 32.45 20.92 10.18
N ILE A 433 31.95 20.41 11.31
CA ILE A 433 31.79 21.17 12.55
C ILE A 433 32.66 20.54 13.62
N LEU A 434 33.60 21.30 14.21
CA LEU A 434 34.38 20.80 15.34
C LEU A 434 33.53 20.84 16.62
N ASP A 435 33.32 19.69 17.23
CA ASP A 435 32.73 19.62 18.56
C ASP A 435 33.75 20.03 19.62
N ALA A 436 33.55 21.17 20.27
CA ALA A 436 34.49 21.68 21.25
C ALA A 436 34.53 20.87 22.56
N GLU A 437 33.45 20.14 22.90
CA GLU A 437 33.38 19.37 24.15
C GLU A 437 34.15 18.04 24.01
N LEU A 438 34.00 17.35 22.88
CA LEU A 438 34.64 16.05 22.62
C LEU A 438 35.93 16.17 21.78
N SER A 439 36.22 17.34 21.21
CA SER A 439 37.32 17.55 20.24
C SER A 439 37.27 16.58 19.05
N LEU A 440 36.06 16.19 18.65
CA LEU A 440 35.80 15.32 17.50
C LEU A 440 35.13 16.13 16.38
N MET A 441 35.42 15.76 15.15
CA MET A 441 34.78 16.38 14.00
C MET A 441 33.39 15.79 13.78
N ASP A 442 32.37 16.63 13.72
CA ASP A 442 31.06 16.29 13.17
C ASP A 442 31.10 16.41 11.64
N ILE A 443 30.91 15.29 10.96
CA ILE A 443 30.93 15.17 9.51
C ILE A 443 29.52 15.04 8.91
N THR A 444 28.47 15.29 9.69
CA THR A 444 27.06 15.11 9.30
C THR A 444 26.70 15.88 8.03
N TYR A 445 26.88 17.21 8.03
CA TYR A 445 26.51 18.07 6.90
C TYR A 445 27.47 17.92 5.71
N ALA A 446 28.75 17.67 6.00
CA ALA A 446 29.74 17.32 4.98
C ALA A 446 29.33 16.03 4.23
N SER A 447 28.87 15.02 4.95
CA SER A 447 28.42 13.74 4.38
C SER A 447 27.12 13.92 3.59
N ALA A 448 26.17 14.72 4.08
CA ALA A 448 24.93 15.06 3.38
C ALA A 448 25.22 15.75 2.04
N TRP A 449 26.12 16.75 2.05
CA TRP A 449 26.52 17.47 0.84
C TRP A 449 27.17 16.55 -0.20
N GLN A 450 28.09 15.68 0.22
CA GLN A 450 28.72 14.72 -0.70
C GLN A 450 27.72 13.71 -1.25
N LEU A 451 26.78 13.26 -0.43
CA LEU A 451 25.69 12.39 -0.88
C LEU A 451 24.84 13.09 -1.95
N GLY A 452 24.44 14.34 -1.71
CA GLY A 452 23.63 15.12 -2.65
C GLY A 452 24.31 15.25 -4.01
N LYS A 453 25.60 15.58 -4.01
CA LYS A 453 26.43 15.62 -5.22
C LYS A 453 26.49 14.27 -5.93
N THR A 454 26.70 13.19 -5.18
CA THR A 454 26.80 11.83 -5.73
C THR A 454 25.48 11.36 -6.34
N LEU A 455 24.35 11.61 -5.66
CA LEU A 455 23.02 11.29 -6.17
C LEU A 455 22.70 12.07 -7.43
N ALA A 456 23.07 13.35 -7.48
CA ALA A 456 22.90 14.18 -8.67
C ALA A 456 23.80 13.73 -9.84
N MET A 457 25.03 13.28 -9.57
CA MET A 457 25.91 12.71 -10.59
C MET A 457 25.41 11.36 -11.13
N GLY A 458 24.71 10.58 -10.29
CA GLY A 458 24.11 9.30 -10.68
C GLY A 458 22.83 9.45 -11.53
N ASP A 459 22.28 10.66 -11.64
CA ASP A 459 21.06 10.96 -12.39
C ASP A 459 21.39 11.84 -13.61
N GLU A 460 21.58 11.20 -14.77
CA GLU A 460 21.96 11.86 -16.01
C GLU A 460 20.92 12.91 -16.46
N ALA A 461 19.63 12.60 -16.28
CA ALA A 461 18.55 13.50 -16.67
C ALA A 461 18.56 14.78 -15.82
N PHE A 462 18.75 14.64 -14.50
CA PHE A 462 18.90 15.76 -13.59
C PHE A 462 20.13 16.61 -13.94
N GLY A 463 21.30 16.00 -14.12
CA GLY A 463 22.54 16.71 -14.44
C GLY A 463 22.46 17.51 -15.75
N ALA A 464 21.84 16.93 -16.79
CA ALA A 464 21.63 17.59 -18.06
C ALA A 464 20.65 18.77 -17.96
N ALA A 465 19.53 18.58 -17.23
CA ALA A 465 18.55 19.64 -16.99
C ALA A 465 19.15 20.80 -16.17
N LEU A 466 19.89 20.49 -15.10
CA LEU A 466 20.56 21.49 -14.28
C LEU A 466 21.57 22.31 -15.09
N THR A 467 22.34 21.67 -15.97
CA THR A 467 23.29 22.37 -16.84
C THR A 467 22.59 23.35 -17.78
N ARG A 468 21.50 22.93 -18.43
CA ARG A 468 20.70 23.80 -19.31
C ARG A 468 20.03 24.94 -18.55
N LEU A 469 19.48 24.65 -17.37
CA LEU A 469 18.86 25.65 -16.50
C LEU A 469 19.87 26.72 -16.06
N ARG A 470 21.06 26.31 -15.63
CA ARG A 470 22.14 27.23 -15.25
C ARG A 470 22.58 28.10 -16.43
N ASN A 471 22.74 27.52 -17.61
CA ASN A 471 23.05 28.28 -18.84
C ASN A 471 21.97 29.32 -19.17
N ALA A 472 20.69 28.96 -19.05
CA ALA A 472 19.57 29.88 -19.30
C ALA A 472 19.57 31.05 -18.31
N ILE A 473 19.72 30.76 -17.02
CA ILE A 473 19.81 31.80 -15.97
C ILE A 473 21.02 32.69 -16.20
N HIS A 474 22.19 32.11 -16.47
CA HIS A 474 23.42 32.86 -16.72
C HIS A 474 23.28 33.78 -17.95
N SER A 475 22.70 33.28 -19.05
CA SER A 475 22.52 34.05 -20.27
C SER A 475 21.56 35.24 -20.08
N ASP A 476 20.43 35.04 -19.40
CA ASP A 476 19.48 36.13 -19.10
C ASP A 476 20.11 37.15 -18.14
N ALA A 477 20.77 36.67 -17.07
CA ALA A 477 21.45 37.51 -16.10
C ALA A 477 22.54 38.37 -16.75
N LEU A 478 23.40 37.76 -17.57
CA LEU A 478 24.46 38.46 -18.29
C LEU A 478 23.88 39.51 -19.26
N GLY A 479 22.78 39.19 -19.95
CA GLY A 479 22.07 40.13 -20.81
C GLY A 479 21.52 41.33 -20.04
N GLY A 480 20.89 41.07 -18.89
CA GLY A 480 20.35 42.08 -17.98
C GLY A 480 21.45 42.98 -17.41
N THR A 481 22.50 42.40 -16.84
CA THR A 481 23.64 43.14 -16.27
C THR A 481 24.37 43.94 -17.35
N LYS A 482 24.59 43.38 -18.55
CA LYS A 482 25.14 44.16 -19.68
C LYS A 482 24.27 45.36 -20.00
N LYS A 483 22.95 45.21 -20.02
CA LYS A 483 22.02 46.32 -20.27
C LYS A 483 22.11 47.37 -19.17
N GLU A 484 22.17 46.98 -17.90
CA GLU A 484 22.32 47.90 -16.76
C GLU A 484 23.64 48.66 -16.81
N VAL A 485 24.76 47.93 -16.97
CA VAL A 485 26.09 48.53 -17.12
C VAL A 485 26.10 49.46 -18.33
N HIS A 486 25.65 49.03 -19.51
CA HIS A 486 25.59 49.92 -20.67
C HIS A 486 24.65 51.12 -20.45
N THR A 487 23.58 50.99 -19.66
CA THR A 487 22.71 52.13 -19.31
C THR A 487 23.45 53.11 -18.39
N ALA A 488 24.14 52.61 -17.36
CA ALA A 488 24.96 53.40 -16.45
C ALA A 488 26.15 54.08 -17.17
N LEU A 489 26.76 53.38 -18.13
CA LEU A 489 27.80 53.88 -19.03
C LEU A 489 27.26 54.82 -20.12
N GLY A 490 25.94 55.04 -20.20
CA GLY A 490 25.30 55.89 -21.22
C GLY A 490 25.30 55.34 -22.65
N ALA A 491 25.69 54.07 -22.85
CA ALA A 491 25.73 53.36 -24.12
C ALA A 491 24.40 52.67 -24.50
N TYR A 492 23.55 52.35 -23.51
CA TYR A 492 22.18 51.86 -23.71
C TYR A 492 21.21 53.00 -23.40
N ARG A 493 20.64 53.62 -24.44
CA ARG A 493 19.62 54.68 -24.30
C ARG A 493 18.40 54.28 -25.11
N SER A 494 17.20 54.50 -24.58
CA SER A 494 16.00 54.41 -25.40
C SER A 494 16.10 55.42 -26.55
N ARG A 495 15.44 55.16 -27.69
CA ARG A 495 15.51 56.02 -28.89
C ARG A 495 15.22 57.50 -28.57
N SER A 496 14.35 57.75 -27.59
CA SER A 496 13.97 59.06 -27.04
C SER A 496 15.04 59.74 -26.15
N GLU A 497 15.86 58.97 -25.44
CA GLU A 497 16.90 59.50 -24.53
C GLU A 497 18.20 59.84 -25.27
N THR A 498 18.52 59.12 -26.36
CA THR A 498 19.65 59.43 -27.26
C THR A 498 19.61 60.86 -27.78
N ALA A 499 18.41 61.42 -28.01
CA ALA A 499 18.25 62.77 -28.53
C ALA A 499 18.53 63.88 -27.49
N ARG A 500 18.33 63.62 -26.20
CA ARG A 500 18.57 64.60 -25.12
C ARG A 500 20.02 64.65 -24.68
N ALA A 501 20.68 63.50 -24.65
CA ALA A 501 21.96 63.37 -23.96
C ALA A 501 23.18 63.48 -24.90
N MET A 502 23.01 64.10 -26.07
CA MET A 502 24.10 64.58 -26.95
C MET A 502 24.82 65.83 -26.40
N LEU A 503 24.25 66.50 -25.39
CA LEU A 503 24.78 67.76 -24.85
C LEU A 503 25.76 67.62 -23.66
N ASP A 504 25.75 66.50 -22.92
CA ASP A 504 26.42 66.41 -21.60
C ASP A 504 27.63 65.46 -21.53
N LEU A 505 28.15 65.01 -22.67
CA LEU A 505 29.07 63.87 -22.78
C LEU A 505 30.47 64.07 -22.14
N VAL A 506 30.82 65.30 -21.75
CA VAL A 506 32.19 65.63 -21.28
C VAL A 506 32.36 65.46 -19.76
N ARG A 507 31.28 65.28 -18.97
CA ARG A 507 31.38 65.20 -17.49
C ARG A 507 31.37 63.78 -16.91
N GLY A 508 30.91 62.78 -17.66
CA GLY A 508 30.69 61.41 -17.13
C GLY A 508 31.95 60.54 -17.00
N ILE A 509 33.06 60.89 -17.66
CA ILE A 509 34.23 59.99 -17.76
C ILE A 509 34.99 59.86 -16.43
N ASN A 510 34.89 60.83 -15.51
CA ASN A 510 35.55 60.75 -14.20
C ASN A 510 34.74 60.01 -13.12
N GLN A 511 33.44 59.76 -13.31
CA GLN A 511 32.62 58.99 -12.36
C GLN A 511 32.72 57.47 -12.57
N LEU A 512 33.39 57.05 -13.65
CA LEU A 512 33.49 55.66 -14.08
C LEU A 512 34.42 54.78 -13.25
N ASN A 513 35.31 55.40 -12.46
CA ASN A 513 36.31 54.68 -11.69
C ASN A 513 35.85 54.32 -10.28
N ASP A 514 34.81 54.99 -9.76
CA ASP A 514 34.34 54.80 -8.38
C ASP A 514 33.21 53.76 -8.25
N SER A 515 32.49 53.42 -9.34
CA SER A 515 31.34 52.48 -9.30
C SER A 515 31.67 51.00 -9.54
N LEU A 516 32.93 50.65 -9.87
CA LEU A 516 33.35 49.28 -10.21
C LEU A 516 33.52 48.35 -8.98
N HIS A 517 33.19 48.82 -7.77
CA HIS A 517 33.32 48.04 -6.53
C HIS A 517 31.98 47.61 -5.90
N GLU A 518 30.82 47.94 -6.50
CA GLU A 518 29.48 47.52 -6.03
C GLU A 518 28.82 46.39 -6.87
N ASP A 519 29.52 45.85 -7.88
CA ASP A 519 28.94 45.02 -8.97
C ASP A 519 28.43 43.60 -8.59
N GLY A 520 28.72 43.10 -7.39
CA GLY A 520 28.31 41.74 -6.96
C GLY A 520 26.79 41.57 -6.77
N ASP A 521 26.09 42.64 -6.38
CA ASP A 521 24.66 42.59 -6.07
C ASP A 521 23.78 42.66 -7.33
N ALA A 522 24.23 43.35 -8.38
CA ALA A 522 23.48 43.52 -9.63
C ALA A 522 23.35 42.18 -10.39
N ALA A 523 24.44 41.42 -10.52
CA ALA A 523 24.41 40.10 -11.16
C ALA A 523 23.49 39.12 -10.41
N THR A 524 23.52 39.16 -9.07
CA THR A 524 22.66 38.35 -8.22
C THR A 524 21.18 38.73 -8.37
N ALA A 525 20.86 40.02 -8.45
CA ALA A 525 19.50 40.50 -8.67
C ALA A 525 18.95 40.06 -10.04
N GLN A 526 19.75 40.17 -11.10
CA GLN A 526 19.36 39.75 -12.44
C GLN A 526 19.21 38.23 -12.54
N ALA A 527 20.11 37.46 -11.93
CA ALA A 527 19.97 36.01 -11.84
C ALA A 527 18.71 35.57 -11.09
N ASN A 528 18.36 36.25 -9.99
CA ASN A 528 17.11 36.01 -9.26
C ASN A 528 15.89 36.27 -10.15
N SER A 529 15.88 37.37 -10.91
CA SER A 529 14.78 37.66 -11.85
C SER A 529 14.66 36.60 -12.93
N ALA A 530 15.79 36.18 -13.52
CA ALA A 530 15.83 35.12 -14.54
C ALA A 530 15.27 33.81 -13.99
N ALA A 531 15.75 33.35 -12.83
CA ALA A 531 15.28 32.13 -12.20
C ALA A 531 13.79 32.18 -11.84
N GLN A 532 13.29 33.32 -11.38
CA GLN A 532 11.86 33.51 -11.09
C GLN A 532 10.98 33.37 -12.34
N LYS A 533 11.42 33.90 -13.49
CA LYS A 533 10.69 33.73 -14.77
C LYS A 533 10.64 32.26 -15.18
N LEU A 534 11.79 31.56 -15.11
CA LEU A 534 11.89 30.15 -15.48
C LEU A 534 11.14 29.22 -14.51
N ALA A 535 10.86 29.69 -13.29
CA ALA A 535 10.08 28.99 -12.28
C ALA A 535 8.56 29.06 -12.50
N LEU A 536 8.11 29.77 -13.54
CA LEU A 536 6.69 29.89 -13.87
C LEU A 536 6.19 28.67 -14.63
N ALA A 537 4.87 28.50 -14.59
CA ALA A 537 4.10 27.65 -15.47
C ALA A 537 3.61 28.45 -16.69
N THR A 538 3.15 27.76 -17.73
CA THR A 538 2.64 28.39 -18.96
C THR A 538 1.48 29.37 -18.73
N ASN A 539 0.76 29.21 -17.61
CA ASN A 539 -0.34 30.09 -17.19
C ASN A 539 0.13 31.34 -16.40
N GLY A 540 1.44 31.54 -16.23
CA GLY A 540 2.04 32.66 -15.50
C GLY A 540 2.03 32.53 -13.97
N GLN A 541 1.51 31.42 -13.42
CA GLN A 541 1.63 31.10 -11.99
C GLN A 541 2.97 30.41 -11.72
N LEU A 542 3.34 30.21 -10.44
CA LEU A 542 4.52 29.41 -10.10
C LEU A 542 4.28 27.92 -10.39
N TYR A 543 5.28 27.25 -10.93
CA TYR A 543 5.22 25.81 -11.18
C TYR A 543 5.01 25.01 -9.88
N ASN A 544 4.11 24.03 -9.90
CA ASN A 544 3.72 23.24 -8.71
C ASN A 544 3.61 21.72 -8.96
N GLU A 545 4.12 21.21 -10.08
CA GLU A 545 3.99 19.82 -10.57
C GLU A 545 2.59 19.37 -11.01
N HIS A 546 1.56 20.19 -10.80
CA HIS A 546 0.18 19.96 -11.26
C HIS A 546 -0.23 20.89 -12.41
N ASN A 547 0.57 21.94 -12.66
CA ASN A 547 0.50 22.79 -13.84
C ASN A 547 1.65 22.47 -14.83
N VAL A 548 1.54 22.97 -16.06
CA VAL A 548 2.56 22.74 -17.11
C VAL A 548 3.71 23.74 -16.91
N PRO A 549 4.98 23.29 -16.77
CA PRO A 549 6.10 24.19 -16.58
C PRO A 549 6.38 25.01 -17.85
N ASP A 550 6.69 26.30 -17.70
CA ASP A 550 7.17 27.12 -18.83
C ASP A 550 8.54 26.65 -19.31
N ASN A 551 9.44 26.35 -18.36
CA ASN A 551 10.72 25.71 -18.62
C ASN A 551 10.72 24.25 -18.12
N PRO A 552 10.80 23.24 -19.01
CA PRO A 552 10.79 21.83 -18.62
C PRO A 552 12.00 21.41 -17.79
N ASP A 553 13.16 22.06 -17.98
CA ASP A 553 14.37 21.78 -17.18
C ASP A 553 14.20 22.25 -15.73
N TYR A 554 13.59 23.42 -15.50
CA TYR A 554 13.21 23.86 -14.16
C TYR A 554 12.21 22.87 -13.53
N GLY A 555 11.19 22.46 -14.28
CA GLY A 555 10.19 21.52 -13.81
C GLY A 555 10.79 20.17 -13.35
N HIS A 556 11.80 19.68 -14.07
CA HIS A 556 12.54 18.47 -13.71
C HIS A 556 13.42 18.67 -12.47
N VAL A 557 14.21 19.75 -12.42
CA VAL A 557 15.07 20.09 -11.27
C VAL A 557 14.25 20.29 -9.99
N TYR A 558 13.12 21.00 -10.09
CA TYR A 558 12.19 21.24 -8.99
C TYR A 558 11.64 19.92 -8.42
N SER A 559 11.14 19.04 -9.30
CA SER A 559 10.58 17.74 -8.90
C SER A 559 11.60 16.85 -8.21
N TRP A 560 12.82 16.81 -8.75
CA TRP A 560 13.94 16.06 -8.18
C TRP A 560 14.33 16.56 -6.78
N ILE A 561 14.39 17.89 -6.60
CA ILE A 561 14.72 18.50 -5.31
C ILE A 561 13.64 18.20 -4.28
N LEU A 562 12.36 18.37 -4.65
CA LEU A 562 11.26 18.04 -3.75
C LEU A 562 11.30 16.56 -3.32
N ASP A 563 11.63 15.64 -4.22
CA ASP A 563 11.82 14.23 -3.85
C ASP A 563 12.89 14.06 -2.78
N LYS A 564 14.04 14.74 -2.92
CA LYS A 564 15.14 14.65 -1.96
C LYS A 564 14.80 15.29 -0.62
N LEU A 565 14.10 16.42 -0.61
CA LEU A 565 13.58 17.02 0.62
C LEU A 565 12.54 16.12 1.31
N HIS A 566 11.89 15.21 0.57
CA HIS A 566 11.02 14.16 1.10
C HIS A 566 11.73 12.83 1.40
N LEU A 567 13.08 12.85 1.44
CA LEU A 567 13.94 11.68 1.67
C LEU A 567 13.75 10.57 0.62
N GLY A 568 13.43 10.95 -0.62
CA GLY A 568 13.24 10.05 -1.75
C GLY A 568 14.56 9.54 -2.33
N ASN A 569 14.69 8.22 -2.42
CA ASN A 569 15.88 7.51 -2.91
C ASN A 569 17.16 7.84 -2.11
N ILE A 570 17.04 8.08 -0.80
CA ILE A 570 18.18 8.19 0.12
C ILE A 570 18.60 6.78 0.54
N PRO A 571 19.88 6.38 0.40
CA PRO A 571 20.32 5.06 0.84
C PRO A 571 20.08 4.83 2.33
N ALA A 572 19.60 3.64 2.70
CA ALA A 572 19.15 3.35 4.07
C ALA A 572 20.21 3.62 5.15
N HIS A 573 21.50 3.42 4.86
CA HIS A 573 22.59 3.68 5.80
C HIS A 573 22.82 5.17 6.13
N TYR A 574 22.28 6.10 5.33
CA TYR A 574 22.26 7.52 5.69
C TYR A 574 21.06 7.88 6.57
N LEU A 575 19.95 7.13 6.47
CA LEU A 575 18.76 7.29 7.32
C LEU A 575 18.98 6.65 8.69
N LEU A 576 19.61 5.47 8.70
CA LEU A 576 19.98 4.69 9.87
C LEU A 576 21.50 4.43 9.84
N PRO A 577 22.31 5.32 10.43
CA PRO A 577 23.78 5.16 10.46
C PRO A 577 24.24 3.86 11.13
N ASP A 578 23.42 3.30 12.04
CA ASP A 578 23.72 2.07 12.77
C ASP A 578 22.45 1.22 12.99
N PRO A 579 22.52 -0.11 12.80
CA PRO A 579 21.37 -1.00 13.00
C PRO A 579 20.77 -0.98 14.41
N SER A 580 21.54 -0.61 15.44
CA SER A 580 21.07 -0.50 16.84
C SER A 580 20.02 0.59 17.06
N PHE A 581 19.82 1.50 16.10
CA PHE A 581 18.79 2.53 16.18
C PHE A 581 17.37 1.94 16.05
N LEU A 582 17.24 0.77 15.40
CA LEU A 582 15.97 0.13 15.09
C LEU A 582 16.00 -1.41 15.29
N PRO A 583 16.05 -1.89 16.56
CA PRO A 583 15.95 -3.32 16.87
C PRO A 583 14.54 -3.87 16.62
N GLU A 584 14.40 -5.21 16.52
CA GLU A 584 13.10 -5.84 16.26
C GLU A 584 12.11 -5.73 17.41
N GLU A 585 10.84 -5.65 16.99
CA GLU A 585 9.61 -5.21 17.67
C GLU A 585 9.68 -3.81 18.30
N THR A 586 10.00 -2.80 17.48
CA THR A 586 10.04 -1.40 17.95
C THR A 586 9.42 -0.37 17.00
N LEU A 587 8.88 0.70 17.61
CA LEU A 587 8.46 1.92 16.94
C LEU A 587 9.26 3.10 17.50
N ARG A 588 9.87 3.87 16.58
CA ARG A 588 10.85 4.91 16.87
C ARG A 588 10.47 6.23 16.19
N PHE A 589 10.25 7.28 16.97
CA PHE A 589 9.91 8.62 16.45
C PHE A 589 11.12 9.50 16.19
N PHE A 590 11.04 10.39 15.21
CA PHE A 590 12.13 11.31 14.86
C PHE A 590 11.62 12.65 14.32
N PHE A 591 12.47 13.66 14.42
CA PHE A 591 12.40 14.91 13.69
C PHE A 591 13.24 14.83 12.41
N VAL A 592 12.92 15.66 11.42
CA VAL A 592 13.71 15.80 10.20
C VAL A 592 14.65 17.00 10.35
N ASP A 593 15.95 16.81 10.19
CA ASP A 593 16.94 17.90 10.22
C ASP A 593 16.95 18.67 8.89
N GLU A 594 16.33 19.84 8.89
CA GLU A 594 16.24 20.72 7.71
C GLU A 594 17.63 21.18 7.21
N ASN A 595 18.61 21.33 8.12
CA ASN A 595 19.98 21.69 7.74
C ASN A 595 20.67 20.57 6.95
N TRP A 596 20.33 19.31 7.27
CA TRP A 596 20.85 18.14 6.56
C TRP A 596 20.31 18.10 5.13
N THR A 597 19.00 18.31 4.97
CA THR A 597 18.37 18.34 3.65
C THR A 597 18.84 19.53 2.81
N ASP A 598 19.11 20.68 3.42
CA ASP A 598 19.69 21.84 2.73
C ASP A 598 21.12 21.58 2.26
N ALA A 599 21.95 20.93 3.09
CA ALA A 599 23.30 20.55 2.71
C ALA A 599 23.29 19.54 1.55
N LEU A 600 22.37 18.56 1.58
CA LEU A 600 22.15 17.61 0.49
C LEU A 600 21.75 18.33 -0.81
N VAL A 601 20.77 19.24 -0.77
CA VAL A 601 20.34 19.99 -1.95
C VAL A 601 21.45 20.91 -2.46
N ASP A 602 22.23 21.54 -1.59
CA ASP A 602 23.38 22.33 -2.01
C ASP A 602 24.42 21.50 -2.76
N GLY A 603 24.75 20.32 -2.23
CA GLY A 603 25.67 19.39 -2.87
C GLY A 603 25.21 18.97 -4.25
N ALA A 604 23.92 18.69 -4.41
CA ALA A 604 23.33 18.38 -5.71
C ALA A 604 23.43 19.56 -6.70
N LEU A 605 23.11 20.77 -6.25
CA LEU A 605 23.15 21.99 -7.06
C LEU A 605 24.57 22.53 -7.31
N SER A 606 25.58 21.96 -6.66
CA SER A 606 27.00 22.29 -6.87
C SER A 606 27.56 21.81 -8.21
N LEU A 607 26.86 20.89 -8.86
CA LEU A 607 27.21 20.41 -10.19
C LEU A 607 27.04 21.50 -11.26
N ALA A 608 27.78 21.37 -12.35
CA ALA A 608 27.76 22.29 -13.49
C ALA A 608 28.04 23.76 -13.12
N ASN A 609 28.84 24.00 -12.07
CA ASN A 609 29.40 25.33 -11.81
C ASN A 609 30.56 25.61 -12.79
N HIS A 610 30.34 26.56 -13.70
CA HIS A 610 31.32 27.00 -14.69
C HIS A 610 31.82 28.43 -14.49
N TRP A 611 31.25 29.20 -13.55
CA TRP A 611 31.46 30.66 -13.48
C TRP A 611 31.87 31.19 -12.12
N GLY A 612 31.47 30.55 -11.01
CA GLY A 612 31.81 31.03 -9.66
C GLY A 612 33.05 30.34 -9.10
N ALA A 613 34.12 31.08 -8.83
CA ALA A 613 35.31 30.54 -8.18
C ALA A 613 35.10 30.38 -6.68
N THR A 614 34.32 31.29 -6.07
CA THR A 614 33.90 31.20 -4.67
C THR A 614 32.42 30.83 -4.55
N PRO A 615 31.96 30.25 -3.42
CA PRO A 615 30.55 29.93 -3.24
C PRO A 615 29.63 31.15 -3.40
N LYS A 616 30.06 32.33 -2.97
CA LYS A 616 29.28 33.58 -3.07
C LYS A 616 29.09 34.05 -4.53
N GLU A 617 29.99 33.68 -5.43
CA GLU A 617 29.92 34.02 -6.85
C GLU A 617 29.02 33.08 -7.66
N ASP A 618 28.57 31.95 -7.10
CA ASP A 618 27.63 31.04 -7.77
C ASP A 618 26.18 31.55 -7.66
N TYR A 619 25.91 32.70 -8.29
CA TYR A 619 24.61 33.36 -8.28
C TYR A 619 23.49 32.52 -8.93
N CYS A 620 23.82 31.64 -9.89
CA CYS A 620 22.84 30.73 -10.49
C CYS A 620 22.30 29.75 -9.44
N ARG A 621 23.17 29.17 -8.60
CA ARG A 621 22.76 28.29 -7.51
C ARG A 621 21.88 29.03 -6.51
N THR A 622 22.31 30.22 -6.09
CA THR A 622 21.55 31.09 -5.18
C THR A 622 20.16 31.39 -5.74
N ALA A 623 20.06 31.74 -7.02
CA ALA A 623 18.82 32.07 -7.68
C ALA A 623 17.87 30.87 -7.81
N ILE A 624 18.39 29.68 -8.14
CA ILE A 624 17.59 28.44 -8.17
C ILE A 624 17.03 28.13 -6.78
N LYS A 625 17.87 28.14 -5.73
CA LYS A 625 17.41 27.93 -4.35
C LYS A 625 16.34 28.94 -3.94
N LYS A 626 16.54 30.23 -4.27
CA LYS A 626 15.58 31.29 -3.97
C LYS A 626 14.24 31.07 -4.68
N ALA A 627 14.25 30.67 -5.95
CA ALA A 627 13.02 30.39 -6.71
C ALA A 627 12.24 29.21 -6.09
N ILE A 628 12.94 28.13 -5.72
CA ILE A 628 12.33 26.98 -5.05
C ILE A 628 11.75 27.39 -3.69
N ASN A 629 12.54 28.06 -2.84
CA ASN A 629 12.08 28.50 -1.52
C ASN A 629 10.89 29.48 -1.60
N THR A 630 10.83 30.29 -2.66
CA THR A 630 9.68 31.16 -2.94
C THR A 630 8.42 30.34 -3.20
N ARG A 631 8.51 29.27 -4.00
CA ARG A 631 7.37 28.36 -4.21
C ARG A 631 6.99 27.59 -2.95
N LEU A 632 7.97 27.18 -2.15
CA LEU A 632 7.73 26.46 -0.90
C LEU A 632 6.99 27.32 0.13
N SER A 633 7.27 28.62 0.20
CA SER A 633 6.68 29.54 1.18
C SER A 633 5.34 30.12 0.77
N LEU A 634 5.07 30.26 -0.53
CA LEU A 634 3.83 30.86 -1.02
C LEU A 634 2.66 29.86 -1.03
N PRO A 635 1.47 30.29 -0.56
CA PRO A 635 0.26 29.46 -0.61
C PRO A 635 -0.27 29.33 -2.04
N ASP A 636 -0.81 28.16 -2.35
CA ASP A 636 -1.41 27.85 -3.66
C ASP A 636 -2.94 27.81 -3.56
N LYS A 637 -3.62 28.76 -4.19
CA LYS A 637 -5.09 28.87 -4.13
C LYS A 637 -5.81 27.67 -4.74
N GLU A 638 -5.26 27.07 -5.80
CA GLU A 638 -5.87 25.92 -6.48
C GLU A 638 -5.74 24.63 -5.65
N LEU A 639 -4.74 24.58 -4.76
CA LEU A 639 -4.48 23.45 -3.86
C LEU A 639 -4.92 23.70 -2.41
N GLY A 640 -5.92 24.56 -2.23
CA GLY A 640 -6.54 24.77 -0.93
C GLY A 640 -5.98 25.94 -0.11
N GLY A 641 -5.19 26.84 -0.72
CA GLY A 641 -4.59 27.99 -0.05
C GLY A 641 -3.41 27.64 0.88
N TRP A 642 -2.82 26.46 0.71
CA TRP A 642 -1.71 25.99 1.55
C TRP A 642 -0.35 26.18 0.87
N HIS A 643 0.67 26.42 1.70
CA HIS A 643 2.06 26.29 1.26
C HIS A 643 2.39 24.82 0.98
N THR A 644 3.49 24.57 0.26
CA THR A 644 3.96 23.20 0.02
C THR A 644 4.26 22.55 1.37
N GLN A 645 3.67 21.37 1.64
CA GLN A 645 3.88 20.66 2.90
C GLN A 645 5.26 20.01 2.87
N MET A 646 6.05 20.21 3.93
CA MET A 646 7.42 19.71 4.05
C MET A 646 7.54 18.77 5.25
N PRO A 647 8.30 17.66 5.17
CA PRO A 647 8.49 16.77 6.29
C PRO A 647 9.19 17.46 7.47
N LYS A 648 8.62 17.30 8.67
CA LYS A 648 9.20 17.80 9.93
C LYS A 648 9.32 16.72 10.99
N TYR A 649 8.47 15.71 10.93
CA TYR A 649 8.37 14.66 11.94
C TYR A 649 8.03 13.33 11.29
N GLY A 650 8.27 12.22 11.99
CA GLY A 650 7.96 10.90 11.47
C GLY A 650 8.20 9.80 12.47
N PHE A 651 7.97 8.57 12.00
CA PHE A 651 8.34 7.37 12.73
C PHE A 651 8.97 6.33 11.81
N MET A 652 9.79 5.46 12.39
CA MET A 652 10.21 4.18 11.82
C MET A 652 9.61 3.05 12.65
N LEU A 653 9.05 2.06 11.98
CA LEU A 653 8.46 0.87 12.56
C LEU A 653 9.22 -0.35 12.06
N ARG A 654 9.68 -1.22 12.97
CA ARG A 654 10.21 -2.55 12.66
C ARG A 654 9.48 -3.61 13.47
N SER A 655 8.68 -4.45 12.80
CA SER A 655 7.82 -5.45 13.45
C SER A 655 7.44 -6.60 12.50
N GLN A 656 7.35 -7.82 13.04
CA GLN A 656 6.79 -8.99 12.38
C GLN A 656 5.31 -8.81 12.02
N ILE A 657 4.58 -7.91 12.68
CA ILE A 657 3.22 -7.53 12.30
C ILE A 657 3.20 -6.95 10.89
N LEU A 658 4.19 -6.14 10.52
CA LEU A 658 4.26 -5.56 9.17
C LEU A 658 4.59 -6.61 8.10
N ALA A 659 5.32 -7.67 8.47
CA ALA A 659 5.56 -8.80 7.58
C ALA A 659 4.27 -9.60 7.32
N GLN A 660 3.44 -9.76 8.35
CA GLN A 660 2.13 -10.44 8.25
C GLN A 660 1.07 -9.57 7.56
N PHE A 661 1.08 -8.27 7.83
CA PHE A 661 0.09 -7.28 7.36
C PHE A 661 0.82 -6.12 6.66
N PRO A 662 1.22 -6.31 5.39
CA PRO A 662 2.00 -5.32 4.66
C PRO A 662 1.28 -3.98 4.43
N ASP A 663 -0.06 -3.97 4.51
CA ASP A 663 -0.92 -2.81 4.29
C ASP A 663 -1.44 -2.17 5.58
N ILE A 664 -0.73 -2.31 6.70
CA ILE A 664 -1.15 -1.66 7.96
C ILE A 664 -1.48 -0.18 7.72
N SER A 665 -2.73 0.19 8.04
CA SER A 665 -3.23 1.53 7.78
C SER A 665 -2.73 2.46 8.86
N VAL A 666 -2.18 3.59 8.44
CA VAL A 666 -1.75 4.65 9.34
C VAL A 666 -2.73 5.81 9.17
N THR A 667 -3.38 6.19 10.27
CA THR A 667 -4.21 7.39 10.31
C THR A 667 -3.69 8.34 11.39
N VAL A 668 -3.82 9.64 11.14
CA VAL A 668 -3.35 10.66 12.07
C VAL A 668 -4.42 11.68 12.38
N ARG A 669 -4.38 12.18 13.61
CA ARG A 669 -5.21 13.29 14.08
C ARG A 669 -4.32 14.47 14.44
N PHE A 670 -4.62 15.62 13.85
CA PHE A 670 -3.96 16.88 14.17
C PHE A 670 -4.72 17.66 15.24
N SER A 671 -4.02 18.56 15.93
CA SER A 671 -4.60 19.50 16.90
C SER A 671 -5.61 20.42 16.21
N ALA A 672 -6.69 20.78 16.91
CA ALA A 672 -7.67 21.76 16.44
C ALA A 672 -7.08 23.18 16.36
N GLU A 673 -6.01 23.46 17.12
CA GLU A 673 -5.30 24.74 17.15
C GLU A 673 -4.37 24.94 15.94
N ARG A 674 -4.22 23.91 15.11
CA ARG A 674 -3.44 24.00 13.88
C ARG A 674 -4.05 25.07 12.96
N PRO A 675 -3.25 26.01 12.41
CA PRO A 675 -3.74 27.01 11.48
C PRO A 675 -4.47 26.34 10.33
N LYS A 676 -5.65 26.84 9.94
CA LYS A 676 -6.41 26.37 8.77
C LYS A 676 -6.29 27.41 7.67
N ALA A 677 -6.01 26.99 6.44
CA ALA A 677 -6.20 27.88 5.30
C ALA A 677 -7.68 28.25 5.20
N MET A 678 -7.96 29.53 5.00
CA MET A 678 -9.30 30.06 4.82
C MET A 678 -9.44 30.51 3.37
N ASP A 679 -10.61 30.31 2.79
CA ASP A 679 -10.94 30.92 1.50
C ASP A 679 -11.16 32.44 1.66
N ASP A 680 -11.30 33.14 0.53
CA ASP A 680 -11.56 34.59 0.51
C ASP A 680 -12.91 34.96 1.18
N SER A 681 -13.78 33.98 1.49
CA SER A 681 -15.08 34.13 2.17
C SER A 681 -15.05 33.74 3.66
N GLY A 682 -13.89 33.34 4.20
CA GLY A 682 -13.74 32.92 5.59
C GLY A 682 -14.18 31.48 5.89
N ASN A 683 -14.39 30.64 4.88
CA ASN A 683 -14.65 29.21 5.08
C ASN A 683 -13.32 28.44 5.15
N PRO A 684 -13.22 27.39 6.00
CA PRO A 684 -12.05 26.54 6.06
C PRO A 684 -11.88 25.72 4.77
N GLN A 685 -10.69 25.82 4.17
CA GLN A 685 -10.25 25.07 2.99
C GLN A 685 -10.00 23.59 3.31
N PRO A 686 -9.83 22.71 2.29
CA PRO A 686 -9.55 21.29 2.49
C PRO A 686 -8.38 21.04 3.45
N THR A 687 -8.55 20.10 4.39
CA THR A 687 -7.55 19.79 5.41
C THR A 687 -6.25 19.29 4.80
N GLN A 688 -5.10 19.75 5.32
CA GLN A 688 -3.73 19.33 4.99
C GLN A 688 -3.55 17.81 4.88
N ALA A 689 -2.55 17.36 4.09
CA ALA A 689 -2.26 15.94 3.91
C ALA A 689 -1.93 15.34 5.26
N SER A 690 -2.61 14.24 5.60
CA SER A 690 -2.37 13.48 6.82
C SER A 690 -0.97 12.87 6.83
N ILE A 691 -0.55 12.33 5.70
CA ILE A 691 0.74 11.66 5.52
C ILE A 691 1.40 12.20 4.25
N LEU A 692 2.68 12.57 4.35
CA LEU A 692 3.46 13.00 3.18
C LEU A 692 4.10 11.80 2.46
N VAL A 693 4.67 10.88 3.23
CA VAL A 693 5.38 9.69 2.71
C VAL A 693 5.09 8.52 3.63
N GLN A 694 4.78 7.36 3.04
CA GLN A 694 4.70 6.08 3.72
C GLN A 694 5.39 5.05 2.83
N LYS A 695 6.49 4.47 3.31
CA LYS A 695 7.32 3.54 2.51
C LYS A 695 7.86 2.41 3.36
N ARG A 696 7.96 1.23 2.75
CA ARG A 696 8.65 0.07 3.32
C ARG A 696 10.11 0.09 2.89
N LEU A 697 11.01 -0.13 3.84
CA LEU A 697 12.45 -0.34 3.60
C LEU A 697 12.76 -1.83 3.45
N SER A 698 12.01 -2.68 4.16
CA SER A 698 12.08 -4.15 4.12
C SER A 698 10.69 -4.73 4.46
N PRO A 699 10.47 -6.06 4.36
CA PRO A 699 9.18 -6.65 4.70
C PRO A 699 8.71 -6.36 6.14
N ASP A 700 9.62 -6.23 7.09
CA ASP A 700 9.35 -5.95 8.50
C ASP A 700 9.54 -4.48 8.89
N THR A 701 10.09 -3.62 8.01
CA THR A 701 10.42 -2.23 8.33
C THR A 701 9.74 -1.21 7.41
N MET A 702 9.10 -0.19 8.00
CA MET A 702 8.57 0.99 7.29
C MET A 702 8.91 2.30 7.98
N TYR A 703 8.76 3.40 7.24
CA TYR A 703 8.77 4.75 7.81
C TYR A 703 7.63 5.59 7.25
N CYS A 704 7.24 6.58 8.04
CA CYS A 704 6.19 7.54 7.73
C CYS A 704 6.67 8.95 8.03
N LEU A 705 6.36 9.90 7.13
CA LEU A 705 6.70 11.32 7.26
C LEU A 705 5.45 12.19 7.35
N PHE A 706 5.49 13.13 8.28
CA PHE A 706 4.46 14.13 8.57
C PHE A 706 5.02 15.53 8.44
N ASP A 707 4.14 16.49 8.17
CA ASP A 707 4.51 17.90 8.05
C ASP A 707 4.49 18.67 9.39
N CYS A 708 4.13 17.99 10.47
CA CYS A 708 3.97 18.59 11.79
C CYS A 708 4.41 17.61 12.88
N ALA A 709 5.14 18.15 13.87
CA ALA A 709 5.52 17.44 15.09
C ALA A 709 4.49 17.70 16.22
N PRO A 710 4.50 16.90 17.30
CA PRO A 710 3.81 17.25 18.53
C PRO A 710 4.23 18.65 19.05
N PRO A 711 3.30 19.47 19.58
CA PRO A 711 1.91 19.16 19.94
C PRO A 711 0.89 19.27 18.79
N GLY A 712 1.30 19.67 17.59
CA GLY A 712 0.39 19.83 16.44
C GLY A 712 -0.16 18.51 15.88
N LEU A 713 0.58 17.41 16.10
CA LEU A 713 0.15 16.03 15.88
C LEU A 713 -0.25 15.41 17.23
N THR A 714 -1.50 14.99 17.38
CA THR A 714 -2.06 14.57 18.70
C THR A 714 -2.24 13.07 18.83
N ARG A 715 -2.48 12.37 17.72
CA ARG A 715 -2.71 10.92 17.71
C ARG A 715 -2.27 10.29 16.40
N ILE A 716 -1.64 9.12 16.50
CA ILE A 716 -1.37 8.20 15.39
C ILE A 716 -2.08 6.89 15.72
N THR A 717 -2.89 6.38 14.79
CA THR A 717 -3.57 5.10 14.93
C THR A 717 -3.06 4.16 13.84
N PHE A 718 -2.58 2.99 14.26
CA PHE A 718 -2.28 1.88 13.37
C PHE A 718 -3.47 0.94 13.38
N THR A 719 -4.07 0.73 12.22
CA THR A 719 -5.24 -0.15 12.06
C THR A 719 -4.83 -1.29 11.14
N LEU A 720 -5.13 -2.53 11.52
CA LEU A 720 -4.89 -3.67 10.63
C LEU A 720 -5.67 -3.49 9.31
N PRO A 721 -5.08 -3.85 8.16
CA PRO A 721 -5.68 -3.59 6.85
C PRO A 721 -7.06 -4.26 6.72
N PRO A 722 -8.13 -3.52 6.39
CA PRO A 722 -9.48 -4.08 6.29
C PRO A 722 -9.64 -5.14 5.19
N HIS A 723 -8.93 -5.04 4.06
CA HIS A 723 -8.97 -6.07 3.00
C HIS A 723 -8.27 -7.36 3.41
N GLN A 724 -7.22 -7.27 4.23
CA GLN A 724 -6.46 -8.41 4.79
C GLN A 724 -6.99 -8.85 6.17
N GLN A 725 -8.22 -8.44 6.52
CA GLN A 725 -8.86 -8.82 7.76
C GLN A 725 -9.08 -10.33 7.81
N ARG A 726 -8.65 -10.94 8.91
CA ARG A 726 -8.72 -12.38 9.15
C ARG A 726 -10.14 -12.85 9.38
N PHE A 727 -10.37 -14.14 9.11
CA PHE A 727 -11.60 -14.82 9.47
C PHE A 727 -11.34 -15.84 10.57
N VAL A 728 -12.20 -15.85 11.57
CA VAL A 728 -12.21 -16.78 12.70
C VAL A 728 -13.59 -17.40 12.81
N ILE A 729 -13.64 -18.70 13.12
CA ILE A 729 -14.92 -19.38 13.33
C ILE A 729 -15.61 -18.98 14.65
N GLY A 730 -14.82 -18.52 15.64
CA GLY A 730 -15.29 -18.15 16.98
C GLY A 730 -14.16 -17.51 17.80
N GLN A 731 -14.39 -17.27 19.09
CA GLN A 731 -13.37 -16.76 20.02
C GLN A 731 -12.40 -17.87 20.42
N THR A 732 -12.92 -19.06 20.67
CA THR A 732 -12.16 -20.25 21.06
C THR A 732 -12.65 -21.44 20.25
N LEU A 733 -11.71 -22.31 19.89
CA LEU A 733 -11.97 -23.61 19.28
C LEU A 733 -10.99 -24.61 19.90
N ASP A 734 -11.51 -25.62 20.57
CA ASP A 734 -10.76 -26.77 21.05
C ASP A 734 -11.55 -28.06 20.79
N ASN A 735 -11.10 -29.19 21.34
CA ASN A 735 -11.72 -30.49 21.10
C ASN A 735 -13.12 -30.63 21.70
N ASP A 736 -13.45 -29.80 22.68
CA ASP A 736 -14.64 -29.95 23.51
C ASP A 736 -15.63 -28.80 23.30
N GLU A 737 -15.15 -27.62 22.88
CA GLU A 737 -15.93 -26.39 22.81
C GLU A 737 -15.58 -25.50 21.61
N LEU A 738 -16.62 -24.95 20.97
CA LEU A 738 -16.57 -23.81 20.08
C LEU A 738 -17.38 -22.67 20.71
N ALA A 739 -16.71 -21.56 21.04
CA ALA A 739 -17.37 -20.36 21.58
C ALA A 739 -17.52 -19.28 20.52
N ILE A 740 -18.74 -18.77 20.35
CA ILE A 740 -19.11 -17.79 19.33
C ILE A 740 -19.80 -16.59 19.97
N ARG A 741 -19.27 -15.39 19.71
CA ARG A 741 -19.92 -14.10 19.91
C ARG A 741 -20.56 -13.66 18.61
N TYR A 742 -21.87 -13.53 18.64
CA TYR A 742 -22.67 -12.97 17.54
C TYR A 742 -22.51 -11.45 17.54
N LYS A 743 -22.08 -10.88 16.43
CA LYS A 743 -21.84 -9.44 16.31
C LYS A 743 -23.13 -8.66 16.08
N LYS A 744 -23.08 -7.34 16.31
CA LYS A 744 -24.17 -6.43 15.97
C LYS A 744 -24.12 -6.11 14.47
N ILE A 745 -25.02 -6.69 13.69
CA ILE A 745 -25.13 -6.49 12.24
C ILE A 745 -26.54 -5.99 11.95
N SER A 746 -26.66 -4.88 11.22
CA SER A 746 -27.93 -4.22 10.88
C SER A 746 -28.19 -4.28 9.37
N THR A 747 -29.46 -4.34 8.97
CA THR A 747 -29.90 -4.14 7.58
C THR A 747 -30.41 -2.72 7.33
N VAL A 748 -30.51 -1.89 8.38
CA VAL A 748 -30.94 -0.49 8.29
C VAL A 748 -29.76 0.39 7.89
N GLU A 749 -29.92 1.11 6.79
CA GLU A 749 -28.93 2.06 6.28
C GLU A 749 -28.61 3.16 7.30
N GLY A 750 -27.32 3.48 7.44
CA GLY A 750 -26.83 4.52 8.35
C GLY A 750 -26.81 4.14 9.85
N TYR A 751 -27.20 2.92 10.22
CA TYR A 751 -27.13 2.48 11.61
C TYR A 751 -25.69 2.17 12.04
N VAL A 752 -25.24 2.80 13.12
CA VAL A 752 -23.94 2.53 13.76
C VAL A 752 -24.19 1.87 15.12
N PRO A 753 -23.75 0.61 15.33
CA PRO A 753 -23.97 -0.09 16.58
C PRO A 753 -23.16 0.53 17.73
N ASN A 754 -23.83 0.79 18.86
CA ASN A 754 -23.16 1.15 20.11
C ASN A 754 -22.42 -0.07 20.70
N ASN A 755 -21.19 0.12 21.20
CA ASN A 755 -20.36 -0.93 21.80
C ASN A 755 -20.34 -2.23 20.97
N PRO A 756 -19.89 -2.18 19.70
CA PRO A 756 -19.94 -3.31 18.78
C PRO A 756 -19.20 -4.56 19.31
N GLU A 757 -18.19 -4.38 20.15
CA GLU A 757 -17.38 -5.43 20.77
C GLU A 757 -18.18 -6.35 21.72
N GLN A 758 -19.29 -5.87 22.29
CA GLN A 758 -20.12 -6.68 23.18
C GLN A 758 -20.90 -7.76 22.41
N GLY A 759 -21.17 -7.53 21.12
CA GLY A 759 -22.03 -8.39 20.32
C GLY A 759 -23.50 -8.37 20.78
N VAL A 760 -24.29 -9.27 20.20
CA VAL A 760 -25.72 -9.50 20.48
C VAL A 760 -25.92 -10.69 21.42
N ALA A 761 -25.12 -11.74 21.26
CA ALA A 761 -25.17 -12.93 22.10
C ALA A 761 -23.79 -13.60 22.15
N PHE A 762 -23.58 -14.41 23.18
CA PHE A 762 -22.42 -15.30 23.31
C PHE A 762 -22.92 -16.71 23.58
N LYS A 763 -22.60 -17.66 22.71
CA LYS A 763 -23.04 -19.06 22.79
C LYS A 763 -21.84 -20.00 22.68
N LYS A 764 -21.92 -21.14 23.35
CA LYS A 764 -20.92 -22.21 23.34
C LYS A 764 -21.56 -23.47 22.79
N PHE A 765 -20.81 -24.21 21.99
CA PHE A 765 -21.25 -25.44 21.33
C PHE A 765 -20.24 -26.55 21.57
N GLY A 766 -20.72 -27.77 21.76
CA GLY A 766 -19.90 -28.96 21.91
C GLY A 766 -20.12 -29.98 20.79
N PRO A 767 -19.24 -30.98 20.64
CA PRO A 767 -19.35 -32.03 19.63
C PRO A 767 -20.63 -32.87 19.69
N SER A 768 -21.29 -32.91 20.86
CA SER A 768 -22.49 -33.73 21.13
C SER A 768 -23.80 -32.97 20.91
N ASP A 769 -23.77 -31.73 20.45
CA ASP A 769 -24.99 -30.95 20.21
C ASP A 769 -25.79 -31.51 19.02
N PRO A 770 -27.14 -31.52 19.07
CA PRO A 770 -28.00 -32.18 18.08
C PRO A 770 -27.97 -31.58 16.67
N ALA A 771 -27.43 -30.36 16.51
CA ALA A 771 -27.19 -29.70 15.22
C ALA A 771 -25.90 -28.86 15.34
N PRO A 772 -24.72 -29.50 15.29
CA PRO A 772 -23.48 -28.81 15.59
C PRO A 772 -23.16 -27.82 14.46
N LEU A 773 -22.80 -26.58 14.83
CA LEU A 773 -22.37 -25.55 13.87
C LEU A 773 -21.03 -25.87 13.19
N PHE A 774 -20.32 -26.87 13.73
CA PHE A 774 -19.00 -27.27 13.31
C PHE A 774 -18.87 -28.78 13.46
N ASP A 775 -18.32 -29.45 12.45
CA ASP A 775 -17.98 -30.86 12.51
C ASP A 775 -16.54 -30.99 13.00
N TRP A 776 -16.34 -31.47 14.22
CA TRP A 776 -15.00 -31.67 14.82
C TRP A 776 -14.17 -32.75 14.10
N LYS A 777 -14.81 -33.75 13.49
CA LYS A 777 -14.12 -34.83 12.78
C LYS A 777 -13.64 -34.35 11.41
N LEU A 778 -14.50 -33.66 10.67
CA LEU A 778 -14.14 -33.04 9.39
C LEU A 778 -13.37 -31.73 9.54
N ARG A 779 -13.39 -31.14 10.74
CA ARG A 779 -12.86 -29.81 11.07
C ARG A 779 -13.49 -28.72 10.20
N THR A 780 -14.77 -28.86 9.88
CA THR A 780 -15.46 -28.04 8.88
C THR A 780 -16.71 -27.39 9.46
N MET A 781 -16.88 -26.10 9.23
CA MET A 781 -18.06 -25.34 9.60
C MET A 781 -19.28 -25.77 8.78
N ASN A 782 -20.41 -26.01 9.44
CA ASN A 782 -21.68 -26.19 8.78
C ASN A 782 -22.30 -24.81 8.49
N VAL A 783 -22.02 -24.29 7.28
CA VAL A 783 -22.42 -22.94 6.85
C VAL A 783 -23.93 -22.73 6.91
N ALA A 784 -24.73 -23.75 6.57
CA ALA A 784 -26.19 -23.67 6.57
C ALA A 784 -26.73 -23.49 7.99
N ASN A 785 -26.37 -24.40 8.91
CA ASN A 785 -26.78 -24.33 10.31
C ASN A 785 -26.26 -23.04 10.99
N TYR A 786 -25.03 -22.64 10.67
CA TYR A 786 -24.44 -21.39 11.18
C TYR A 786 -25.24 -20.18 10.70
N GLY A 787 -25.64 -20.17 9.42
CA GLY A 787 -26.41 -19.10 8.82
C GLY A 787 -27.80 -18.94 9.42
N GLU A 788 -28.51 -20.05 9.61
CA GLU A 788 -29.83 -20.05 10.26
C GLU A 788 -29.75 -19.51 11.69
N MET A 789 -28.79 -20.00 12.48
CA MET A 789 -28.62 -19.56 13.86
C MET A 789 -28.16 -18.10 13.95
N LEU A 790 -27.35 -17.62 13.01
CA LEU A 790 -26.95 -16.22 12.92
C LEU A 790 -28.16 -15.32 12.67
N VAL A 791 -28.99 -15.65 11.68
CA VAL A 791 -30.20 -14.88 11.36
C VAL A 791 -31.17 -14.86 12.53
N GLU A 792 -31.43 -16.01 13.16
CA GLU A 792 -32.29 -16.09 14.34
C GLU A 792 -31.78 -15.22 15.49
N THR A 793 -30.47 -15.30 15.77
CA THR A 793 -29.83 -14.53 16.84
C THR A 793 -29.84 -13.02 16.56
N LEU A 794 -29.60 -12.62 15.30
CA LEU A 794 -29.66 -11.21 14.90
C LEU A 794 -31.09 -10.67 14.97
N LYS A 795 -32.10 -11.39 14.47
CA LYS A 795 -33.51 -10.98 14.58
C LYS A 795 -33.95 -10.80 16.04
N ALA A 796 -33.53 -11.70 16.92
CA ALA A 796 -33.91 -11.65 18.33
C ALA A 796 -33.24 -10.49 19.08
N GLY A 797 -31.99 -10.13 18.74
CA GLY A 797 -31.21 -9.18 19.55
C GLY A 797 -30.83 -7.86 18.89
N MET A 798 -31.06 -7.68 17.58
CA MET A 798 -30.94 -6.39 16.88
C MET A 798 -32.27 -5.64 16.89
N VAL A 799 -32.75 -5.30 18.10
CA VAL A 799 -33.99 -4.54 18.31
C VAL A 799 -33.67 -3.35 19.21
N GLU A 800 -33.99 -2.13 18.77
CA GLU A 800 -33.76 -0.90 19.53
C GLU A 800 -35.01 -0.01 19.46
N ASN A 801 -35.49 0.49 20.61
CA ASN A 801 -36.70 1.31 20.69
C ASN A 801 -37.93 0.70 19.97
N ASN A 802 -38.14 -0.61 20.11
CA ASN A 802 -39.18 -1.40 19.41
C ASN A 802 -39.10 -1.36 17.87
N LYS A 803 -37.95 -1.01 17.29
CA LYS A 803 -37.69 -1.12 15.86
C LYS A 803 -36.74 -2.29 15.59
N GLU A 804 -37.12 -3.14 14.65
CA GLU A 804 -36.25 -4.19 14.11
C GLU A 804 -35.14 -3.54 13.28
N LEU A 805 -33.89 -3.80 13.66
CA LEU A 805 -32.71 -3.29 12.95
C LEU A 805 -32.13 -4.34 12.00
N PHE A 806 -32.64 -5.58 12.02
CA PHE A 806 -32.24 -6.65 11.11
C PHE A 806 -33.48 -7.33 10.54
N THR A 807 -33.68 -7.18 9.23
CA THR A 807 -34.90 -7.60 8.52
C THR A 807 -34.70 -8.76 7.54
N ASP A 808 -33.46 -9.16 7.30
CA ASP A 808 -33.15 -10.25 6.35
C ASP A 808 -33.68 -11.60 6.85
N THR A 809 -34.20 -12.41 5.93
CA THR A 809 -34.74 -13.75 6.21
C THR A 809 -33.72 -14.87 6.01
N PHE A 810 -32.64 -14.60 5.29
CA PHE A 810 -31.56 -15.53 4.99
C PHE A 810 -30.21 -14.85 5.09
N ILE A 811 -29.16 -15.64 5.29
CA ILE A 811 -27.79 -15.12 5.33
C ILE A 811 -27.30 -14.75 3.93
N THR A 812 -26.51 -13.69 3.83
CA THR A 812 -25.75 -13.31 2.63
C THR A 812 -24.25 -13.50 2.87
N SER A 813 -23.45 -13.63 1.81
CA SER A 813 -21.99 -13.76 1.96
C SER A 813 -21.38 -12.56 2.69
N GLY A 814 -21.90 -11.34 2.44
CA GLY A 814 -21.48 -10.13 3.16
C GLY A 814 -21.77 -10.19 4.66
N VAL A 815 -22.97 -10.66 5.06
CA VAL A 815 -23.34 -10.83 6.48
C VAL A 815 -22.49 -11.92 7.15
N LEU A 816 -22.27 -13.05 6.47
CA LEU A 816 -21.42 -14.12 6.99
C LEU A 816 -19.98 -13.62 7.17
N ALA A 817 -19.43 -12.93 6.18
CA ALA A 817 -18.10 -12.34 6.24
C ALA A 817 -17.96 -11.36 7.41
N LEU A 818 -18.94 -10.47 7.60
CA LEU A 818 -18.97 -9.56 8.75
C LEU A 818 -18.98 -10.28 10.09
N GLN A 819 -19.74 -11.38 10.20
CA GLN A 819 -19.78 -12.18 11.43
C GLN A 819 -18.45 -12.91 11.69
N LEU A 820 -17.88 -13.55 10.68
CA LEU A 820 -16.64 -14.34 10.78
C LEU A 820 -15.37 -13.48 10.89
N ASN A 821 -15.45 -12.19 10.55
CA ASN A 821 -14.33 -11.28 10.66
C ASN A 821 -13.71 -11.31 12.07
N ASP A 822 -12.39 -11.41 12.16
CA ASP A 822 -11.69 -11.20 13.42
C ASP A 822 -11.79 -9.72 13.81
N PRO A 823 -11.85 -9.34 15.10
CA PRO A 823 -11.88 -7.93 15.49
C PRO A 823 -10.72 -7.15 14.87
N ILE A 824 -11.02 -5.96 14.34
CA ILE A 824 -10.00 -5.07 13.82
C ILE A 824 -9.22 -4.54 15.02
N LEU A 825 -7.96 -4.95 15.13
CA LEU A 825 -7.09 -4.45 16.18
C LEU A 825 -6.52 -3.10 15.77
N GLU A 826 -6.54 -2.17 16.70
CA GLU A 826 -5.94 -0.85 16.55
C GLU A 826 -4.90 -0.64 17.64
N LEU A 827 -3.72 -0.15 17.26
CA LEU A 827 -2.78 0.43 18.20
C LEU A 827 -2.91 1.96 18.12
N ILE A 828 -3.37 2.54 19.22
CA ILE A 828 -3.60 3.97 19.34
C ILE A 828 -2.47 4.59 20.14
N ILE A 829 -1.72 5.48 19.52
CA ILE A 829 -0.72 6.32 20.19
C ILE A 829 -1.31 7.71 20.34
N GLY A 830 -1.75 8.04 21.55
CA GLY A 830 -2.36 9.33 21.89
C GLY A 830 -1.51 10.14 22.87
N ASN A 831 -1.81 11.44 22.97
CA ASN A 831 -1.08 12.40 23.80
C ASN A 831 0.42 12.47 23.45
N LEU A 832 0.70 12.56 22.14
CA LEU A 832 2.05 12.70 21.58
C LEU A 832 2.74 14.00 22.00
#